data_AF-A0A0C9ZZE4-F1
#
_entry.id   AF-A0A0C9ZZE4-F1
#
_cell.length_a   1.000
_cell.length_b   1.000
_cell.length_c   1.000
_cell.angle_alpha   90.00
_cell.angle_beta   90.00
_cell.angle_gamma   90.00
#
_symmetry.space_group_name_H-M   'P 1'
#
loop_
_entity.id
_entity.type
_entity.pdbx_description
1 polymer ?
#
loop_
_entity_poly.entity_id
_entity_poly.type
_entity_poly.pdbx_seq_one_letter_code
_entity_poly.pdbx_strand_id
1 'polypeptide(L)'
;MARQTSTASVDGTEKSISSSGGVYQPILAELTDDPFAPPGALQLTDGRPRSPLSQALTIFYKRALVARRSWLTPLLAVLIAVCGSCIPLVFLSGQDTTCATQFENEIVIPLYFPDSPIYLPALGPGTQILESPPNIIATLGTTSSFLQTENIPDNATFVSTINQDYLNLTFGGISIDLQTGDSLFAWEASPPGLTGPTMMNLVTNILYNRALNQSGNVASTPNLIYANYAAFPHLAAGTLVDLKWVAFFGAAMAVFPAFFSLYVSRERRSAVQAMQLSNGLSDPVGLWIGHLLWDSIFSVILATIIVIVFAATTNQFTGLGFFWVVLVLYGIVGALFAYCVSLFMSSPLSSFAAVAGYQIVMYTLYLGGYLLTLTYAMTSQSGTIITIIHFTLSMLSPVASVMRAAFVSVNLFSLLCDGTTPVTTTLLADIMRYGSPILYLSVYGPVLFGILIWADSGSILTRRFLDTNGHQVRMDEPQANFEANRQDVAAEARAVASSNDALRLLHLTKTFEGNKVVDDVSYGVSRDTIFAMLGPNGAGKTTTFNMIRGDIIPDRGDVFIKGTSVLTSPRIARLSLGVCPQFTAIDSQLTVREHLLIYGRLKGLNRGNELKTNIEALMIATSLHMYADRLASQLSGGNQRKLSLAIALIGNPSVVLIDEFSTGIDAKMKRDMWSTLRNVAVGKAIVITTHSMEEASALANKVGIISKQLLAVGSIDDLISRYATYQVHFSCPTREDVTRAQVLMSRIPGSRLADDVATRFEVPVHEGSGLTLAQLFHILSSQGDFQEYSVEKATLESVFLKVIRENNVMEEDNSPGRRRGFRLW
;
A
#
# COMPACT_ATOMS: atom_id res chain seq x y z
N MET A 1 28.17 -53.29 24.56
CA MET A 1 29.42 -54.05 24.84
C MET A 1 30.50 -53.05 25.23
N ALA A 2 31.10 -53.27 26.41
CA ALA A 2 32.34 -52.73 27.01
C ALA A 2 32.73 -51.25 26.76
N ARG A 3 32.63 -50.33 27.73
CA ARG A 3 33.54 -50.09 28.89
C ARG A 3 35.01 -49.88 28.49
N GLN A 4 35.54 -48.67 28.72
CA GLN A 4 36.73 -48.51 29.55
C GLN A 4 36.88 -47.07 30.06
N THR A 5 37.03 -47.00 31.37
CA THR A 5 37.37 -45.89 32.25
C THR A 5 38.86 -45.57 32.22
N SER A 6 39.24 -44.31 32.41
CA SER A 6 40.54 -43.93 32.95
C SER A 6 40.39 -42.72 33.88
N THR A 7 41.04 -42.82 35.03
CA THR A 7 41.03 -41.93 36.21
C THR A 7 42.36 -41.21 36.36
N ALA A 8 42.34 -40.19 37.24
CA ALA A 8 43.49 -39.46 37.87
C ALA A 8 44.07 -38.29 37.06
N SER A 9 44.51 -37.18 37.64
CA SER A 9 44.53 -36.65 39.02
C SER A 9 44.91 -35.17 38.97
N VAL A 10 44.55 -34.48 40.06
CA VAL A 10 44.87 -33.12 40.50
C VAL A 10 46.36 -32.76 40.36
N ASP A 11 46.67 -31.56 39.83
CA ASP A 11 47.65 -30.68 40.48
C ASP A 11 47.49 -29.22 40.05
N GLY A 12 47.54 -28.32 41.05
CA GLY A 12 47.40 -26.89 40.88
C GLY A 12 48.74 -26.22 40.60
N THR A 13 48.70 -25.03 40.00
CA THR A 13 49.68 -23.97 40.29
C THR A 13 49.08 -22.62 39.91
N GLU A 14 49.01 -21.77 40.93
CA GLU A 14 48.65 -20.37 40.87
C GLU A 14 49.57 -19.58 39.93
N LYS A 15 48.99 -18.65 39.18
CA LYS A 15 49.63 -17.37 38.85
C LYS A 15 48.57 -16.27 38.84
N SER A 16 48.60 -15.47 39.90
CA SER A 16 47.88 -14.23 40.07
C SER A 16 48.57 -13.10 39.30
N ILE A 17 47.83 -12.37 38.47
CA ILE A 17 48.09 -10.96 38.16
C ILE A 17 46.74 -10.24 38.08
N SER A 18 46.62 -9.20 38.91
CA SER A 18 45.48 -8.32 39.11
C SER A 18 45.24 -7.37 37.92
N SER A 19 43.98 -7.09 37.61
CA SER A 19 43.54 -5.74 37.20
C SER A 19 42.02 -5.57 37.29
N SER A 20 41.62 -4.68 38.21
CA SER A 20 40.47 -3.77 38.15
C SER A 20 39.33 -4.06 37.15
N GLY A 21 38.20 -4.53 37.68
CA GLY A 21 36.91 -4.48 37.00
C GLY A 21 35.80 -4.44 38.05
N GLY A 22 35.09 -3.31 38.15
CA GLY A 22 33.99 -3.11 39.08
C GLY A 22 32.94 -4.20 38.97
N VAL A 23 32.72 -4.91 40.08
CA VAL A 23 31.72 -5.97 40.19
C VAL A 23 30.33 -5.36 40.09
N TYR A 24 29.64 -5.67 39.00
CA TYR A 24 28.19 -5.58 38.91
C TYR A 24 27.58 -6.58 39.91
N GLN A 25 27.02 -6.08 41.01
CA GLN A 25 26.02 -6.84 41.75
C GLN A 25 24.72 -6.84 40.94
N PRO A 26 24.15 -8.00 40.56
CA PRO A 26 22.77 -8.05 40.14
C PRO A 26 21.92 -7.83 41.39
N ILE A 27 21.02 -6.84 41.36
CA ILE A 27 19.91 -6.73 42.30
C ILE A 27 18.99 -7.92 42.00
N LEU A 28 19.34 -9.09 42.52
CA LEU A 28 18.38 -10.13 42.84
C LEU A 28 17.64 -9.57 44.06
N ALA A 29 16.48 -8.96 43.83
CA ALA A 29 15.52 -8.84 44.91
C ALA A 29 15.26 -10.27 45.40
N GLU A 30 15.46 -10.49 46.71
CA GLU A 30 15.01 -11.68 47.41
C GLU A 30 13.52 -11.89 47.09
N LEU A 31 13.25 -12.75 46.12
CA LEU A 31 11.98 -13.45 46.02
C LEU A 31 12.03 -14.49 47.13
N THR A 32 11.56 -14.11 48.31
CA THR A 32 11.12 -15.05 49.32
C THR A 32 10.11 -15.99 48.65
N ASP A 33 10.44 -17.28 48.59
CA ASP A 33 9.52 -18.38 48.23
C ASP A 33 8.44 -18.50 49.31
N ASP A 34 7.52 -17.52 49.34
CA ASP A 34 6.29 -17.60 50.09
C ASP A 34 5.14 -17.74 49.09
N PRO A 35 4.58 -18.95 48.89
CA PRO A 35 3.53 -19.20 47.89
C PRO A 35 2.19 -18.49 48.19
N PHE A 36 2.14 -17.70 49.27
CA PHE A 36 0.96 -16.92 49.71
C PHE A 36 1.18 -15.39 49.72
N ALA A 37 2.34 -14.88 49.32
CA ALA A 37 2.54 -13.43 49.19
C ALA A 37 1.79 -12.88 47.96
N PRO A 38 0.98 -11.80 48.10
CA PRO A 38 0.30 -11.21 46.95
C PRO A 38 1.35 -10.74 45.94
N PRO A 39 1.18 -11.01 44.63
CA PRO A 39 2.17 -10.61 43.62
C PRO A 39 2.36 -9.09 43.67
N GLY A 40 3.59 -8.67 43.96
CA GLY A 40 3.95 -7.26 43.97
C GLY A 40 3.66 -6.61 42.61
N ALA A 41 3.14 -5.38 42.62
CA ALA A 41 2.84 -4.66 41.39
C ALA A 41 4.08 -4.57 40.48
N LEU A 42 3.92 -4.95 39.21
CA LEU A 42 4.99 -4.92 38.23
C LEU A 42 5.49 -3.48 38.05
N GLN A 43 6.72 -3.20 38.51
CA GLN A 43 7.32 -1.87 38.43
C GLN A 43 7.78 -1.59 36.99
N LEU A 44 6.94 -0.89 36.23
CA LEU A 44 7.23 -0.42 34.88
C LEU A 44 7.26 1.10 34.83
N THR A 45 8.03 1.65 33.90
CA THR A 45 8.09 3.08 33.63
C THR A 45 6.93 3.51 32.74
N ASP A 46 6.30 4.64 33.08
CA ASP A 46 5.22 5.23 32.30
C ASP A 46 5.73 5.72 30.92
N GLY A 47 4.94 5.43 29.89
CA GLY A 47 5.18 5.92 28.54
C GLY A 47 5.06 7.44 28.43
N ARG A 48 5.74 8.00 27.42
CA ARG A 48 5.83 9.45 27.17
C ARG A 48 5.47 9.78 25.72
N PRO A 49 4.88 10.95 25.44
CA PRO A 49 4.64 11.38 24.07
C PRO A 49 5.97 11.50 23.31
N ARG A 50 5.96 11.10 22.03
CA ARG A 50 7.14 11.15 21.16
C ARG A 50 6.84 11.97 19.93
N SER A 51 7.84 12.69 19.44
CA SER A 51 7.73 13.43 18.19
C SER A 51 7.60 12.47 16.99
N PRO A 52 6.94 12.88 15.91
CA PRO A 52 6.84 12.07 14.69
C PRO A 52 8.19 11.63 14.14
N LEU A 53 9.22 12.51 14.19
CA LEU A 53 10.58 12.19 13.78
C LEU A 53 11.18 11.06 14.63
N SER A 54 10.96 11.09 15.95
CA SER A 54 11.48 10.05 16.82
C SER A 54 10.77 8.70 16.61
N GLN A 55 9.49 8.72 16.26
CA GLN A 55 8.76 7.51 15.84
C GLN A 55 9.29 7.01 14.51
N ALA A 56 9.55 7.90 13.54
CA ALA A 56 10.16 7.57 12.26
C ALA A 56 11.53 6.89 12.40
N LEU A 57 12.40 7.41 13.26
CA LEU A 57 13.70 6.77 13.56
C LEU A 57 13.54 5.39 14.21
N THR A 58 12.44 5.14 14.92
CA THR A 58 12.15 3.84 15.51
C THR A 58 11.66 2.85 14.45
N ILE A 59 10.81 3.27 13.53
CA ILE A 59 10.37 2.47 12.37
C ILE A 59 11.54 2.20 11.42
N PHE A 60 12.39 3.19 11.15
CA PHE A 60 13.65 3.01 10.43
C PHE A 60 14.53 1.94 11.07
N TYR A 61 14.70 2.00 12.40
CA TYR A 61 15.47 1.00 13.15
C TYR A 61 14.83 -0.40 13.08
N LYS A 62 13.49 -0.49 13.12
CA LYS A 62 12.77 -1.74 12.87
C LYS A 62 13.10 -2.30 11.50
N ARG A 63 13.01 -1.47 10.45
CA ARG A 63 13.33 -1.87 9.06
C ARG A 63 14.77 -2.36 8.95
N ALA A 64 15.71 -1.72 9.63
CA ALA A 64 17.11 -2.15 9.69
C ALA A 64 17.28 -3.53 10.33
N LEU A 65 16.56 -3.84 11.42
CA LEU A 65 16.58 -5.16 12.05
C LEU A 65 15.99 -6.23 11.12
N VAL A 66 14.85 -5.94 10.48
CA VAL A 66 14.24 -6.86 9.52
C VAL A 66 15.17 -7.11 8.34
N ALA A 67 15.83 -6.07 7.83
CA ALA A 67 16.74 -6.18 6.69
C ALA A 67 17.95 -7.09 6.95
N ARG A 68 18.41 -7.24 8.21
CA ARG A 68 19.47 -8.21 8.56
C ARG A 68 19.09 -9.65 8.22
N ARG A 69 17.80 -9.98 8.23
CA ARG A 69 17.27 -11.33 7.98
C ARG A 69 16.58 -11.44 6.62
N SER A 70 16.09 -10.32 6.07
CA SER A 70 15.40 -10.23 4.78
C SER A 70 16.14 -9.27 3.82
N TRP A 71 17.43 -9.53 3.59
CA TRP A 71 18.29 -8.69 2.74
C TRP A 71 18.11 -8.95 1.22
N LEU A 72 17.53 -10.09 0.85
CA LEU A 72 17.42 -10.53 -0.55
C LEU A 72 16.62 -9.55 -1.40
N THR A 73 15.47 -9.07 -0.91
CA THR A 73 14.57 -8.18 -1.66
C THR A 73 15.23 -6.84 -2.03
N PRO A 74 15.81 -6.07 -1.08
CA PRO A 74 16.49 -4.82 -1.44
C PRO A 74 17.74 -5.05 -2.29
N LEU A 75 18.47 -6.15 -2.07
CA LEU A 75 19.62 -6.50 -2.91
C LEU A 75 19.20 -6.80 -4.35
N LEU A 76 18.15 -7.58 -4.55
CA LEU A 76 17.61 -7.89 -5.88
C LEU A 76 17.11 -6.62 -6.59
N ALA A 77 16.47 -5.70 -5.86
CA ALA A 77 16.02 -4.42 -6.41
C ALA A 77 17.19 -3.59 -6.95
N VAL A 78 18.27 -3.46 -6.17
CA VAL A 78 19.49 -2.74 -6.60
C VAL A 78 20.18 -3.47 -7.75
N LEU A 79 20.34 -4.80 -7.65
CA LEU A 79 21.03 -5.58 -8.67
C LEU A 79 20.33 -5.52 -10.03
N ILE A 80 19.00 -5.70 -10.07
CA ILE A 80 18.24 -5.61 -11.32
C ILE A 80 18.36 -4.21 -11.93
N ALA A 81 18.23 -3.17 -11.11
CA ALA A 81 18.32 -1.79 -11.58
C ALA A 81 19.73 -1.43 -12.10
N VAL A 82 20.79 -1.85 -11.40
CA VAL A 82 22.19 -1.64 -11.84
C VAL A 82 22.48 -2.45 -13.10
N CYS A 83 22.17 -3.75 -13.12
CA CYS A 83 22.42 -4.60 -14.28
C CYS A 83 21.65 -4.10 -15.51
N GLY A 84 20.37 -3.75 -15.34
CA GLY A 84 19.54 -3.22 -16.43
C GLY A 84 19.98 -1.84 -16.95
N SER A 85 20.71 -1.06 -16.14
CA SER A 85 21.23 0.26 -16.54
C SER A 85 22.65 0.19 -17.13
N CYS A 86 23.51 -0.67 -16.58
CA CYS A 86 24.94 -0.68 -16.86
C CYS A 86 25.36 -1.73 -17.91
N ILE A 87 24.73 -2.90 -17.97
CA ILE A 87 25.08 -3.92 -18.98
C ILE A 87 24.85 -3.40 -20.41
N PRO A 88 23.75 -2.68 -20.71
CA PRO A 88 23.51 -2.17 -22.06
C PRO A 88 24.45 -1.03 -22.49
N LEU A 89 25.38 -0.57 -21.63
CA LEU A 89 26.38 0.44 -22.00
C LEU A 89 27.30 -0.01 -23.13
N VAL A 90 27.43 -1.32 -23.37
CA VAL A 90 28.17 -1.88 -24.51
C VAL A 90 27.65 -1.30 -25.84
N PHE A 91 26.35 -0.96 -25.92
CA PHE A 91 25.79 -0.33 -27.12
C PHE A 91 26.30 1.11 -27.34
N LEU A 92 26.68 1.83 -26.28
CA LEU A 92 27.11 3.24 -26.34
C LEU A 92 28.64 3.42 -26.52
N SER A 93 29.38 2.34 -26.73
CA SER A 93 30.84 2.38 -26.84
C SER A 93 31.29 3.01 -28.17
N GLY A 94 32.17 4.01 -28.10
CA GLY A 94 32.86 4.58 -29.28
C GLY A 94 32.08 5.65 -30.06
N GLN A 95 30.99 6.20 -29.50
CA GLN A 95 30.28 7.34 -30.05
C GLN A 95 30.88 8.65 -29.50
N ASP A 96 30.79 9.75 -30.25
CA ASP A 96 31.08 11.11 -29.79
C ASP A 96 29.80 11.96 -29.73
N THR A 97 29.60 12.72 -28.67
CA THR A 97 28.45 13.63 -28.54
C THR A 97 28.63 14.81 -29.49
N THR A 98 27.93 14.79 -30.62
CA THR A 98 27.97 15.89 -31.59
C THR A 98 26.61 16.56 -31.69
N CYS A 99 26.61 17.90 -31.71
CA CYS A 99 25.43 18.72 -32.04
C CYS A 99 25.38 19.09 -33.51
N ALA A 100 26.35 18.64 -34.29
CA ALA A 100 26.34 18.75 -35.74
C ALA A 100 25.64 17.52 -36.31
N THR A 101 24.51 17.74 -36.98
CA THR A 101 23.83 16.68 -37.75
C THR A 101 24.70 16.33 -38.95
N GLN A 102 25.34 15.16 -38.92
CA GLN A 102 25.91 14.57 -40.12
C GLN A 102 24.77 13.94 -40.91
N PHE A 103 24.44 14.59 -42.03
CA PHE A 103 23.52 14.06 -43.02
C PHE A 103 24.30 13.16 -43.96
N GLU A 104 23.70 12.04 -44.38
CA GLU A 104 24.26 11.31 -45.52
C GLU A 104 24.23 12.23 -46.76
N ASN A 105 25.23 12.08 -47.63
CA ASN A 105 25.23 12.80 -48.89
C ASN A 105 24.08 12.28 -49.75
N GLU A 106 23.04 13.09 -49.93
CA GLU A 106 21.92 12.74 -50.79
C GLU A 106 22.26 12.91 -52.27
N ILE A 107 21.74 12.01 -53.09
CA ILE A 107 21.92 12.05 -54.53
C ILE A 107 21.02 13.16 -55.08
N VAL A 108 21.64 14.19 -55.63
CA VAL A 108 20.95 15.28 -56.34
C VAL A 108 20.68 14.82 -57.78
N ILE A 109 19.41 14.73 -58.14
CA ILE A 109 18.94 14.31 -59.46
C ILE A 109 18.56 15.57 -60.27
N PRO A 110 19.27 15.91 -61.36
CA PRO A 110 18.85 16.99 -62.24
C PRO A 110 17.53 16.63 -62.94
N LEU A 111 16.63 17.61 -63.06
CA LEU A 111 15.30 17.49 -63.68
C LEU A 111 15.23 18.13 -65.06
N TYR A 112 16.35 18.61 -65.62
CA TYR A 112 16.38 19.15 -66.97
C TYR A 112 16.68 18.05 -67.98
N PHE A 113 15.91 17.96 -69.07
CA PHE A 113 16.20 17.05 -70.18
C PHE A 113 17.22 17.66 -71.15
N PRO A 114 18.26 16.92 -71.62
CA PRO A 114 18.54 15.50 -71.45
C PRO A 114 19.42 15.15 -70.23
N ASP A 115 19.90 16.14 -69.48
CA ASP A 115 20.87 15.96 -68.37
C ASP A 115 20.32 15.11 -67.21
N SER A 116 19.00 14.99 -67.12
CA SER A 116 18.32 14.16 -66.14
C SER A 116 18.60 12.67 -66.37
N PRO A 117 19.00 11.89 -65.34
CA PRO A 117 19.19 10.45 -65.46
C PRO A 117 17.89 9.68 -65.75
N ILE A 118 16.73 10.37 -65.71
CA ILE A 118 15.43 9.85 -66.14
C ILE A 118 15.42 9.64 -67.66
N TYR A 119 16.18 10.43 -68.41
CA TYR A 119 16.32 10.25 -69.85
C TYR A 119 17.29 9.10 -70.14
N LEU A 120 16.75 7.91 -70.39
CA LEU A 120 17.47 6.85 -71.07
C LEU A 120 17.10 6.86 -72.55
N PRO A 121 18.00 7.28 -73.45
CA PRO A 121 17.76 7.18 -74.89
C PRO A 121 17.83 5.70 -75.30
N ALA A 122 16.72 4.98 -75.12
CA ALA A 122 16.55 3.63 -75.64
C ALA A 122 15.90 3.68 -77.04
N LEU A 123 16.45 2.89 -77.97
CA LEU A 123 15.86 2.64 -79.29
C LEU A 123 14.67 1.68 -79.14
N GLY A 124 13.54 2.19 -78.67
CA GLY A 124 12.28 1.47 -78.57
C GLY A 124 11.11 2.37 -79.00
N PRO A 125 10.02 1.81 -79.54
CA PRO A 125 8.81 2.60 -79.81
C PRO A 125 8.28 3.19 -78.48
N GLY A 126 7.97 4.48 -78.47
CA GLY A 126 7.41 5.15 -77.28
C GLY A 126 8.34 6.05 -76.45
N THR A 127 9.63 6.10 -76.79
CA THR A 127 10.64 6.92 -76.08
C THR A 127 10.78 8.34 -76.62
N GLN A 128 9.93 8.73 -77.58
CA GLN A 128 9.90 10.07 -78.16
C GLN A 128 9.00 10.99 -77.34
N ILE A 129 9.41 12.24 -77.16
CA ILE A 129 8.62 13.27 -76.51
C ILE A 129 7.69 13.88 -77.55
N LEU A 130 6.37 13.71 -77.36
CA LEU A 130 5.39 14.32 -78.24
C LEU A 130 5.44 15.85 -78.09
N GLU A 131 5.46 16.60 -79.18
CA GLU A 131 5.54 18.06 -79.14
C GLU A 131 4.51 18.74 -80.05
N SER A 132 3.83 19.77 -79.53
CA SER A 132 2.89 20.59 -80.28
C SER A 132 3.02 22.06 -79.85
N PRO A 133 3.10 23.03 -80.77
CA PRO A 133 3.21 22.87 -82.22
C PRO A 133 4.56 22.25 -82.64
N PRO A 134 4.68 21.76 -83.88
CA PRO A 134 5.89 21.11 -84.36
C PRO A 134 7.18 21.94 -84.16
N ASN A 135 8.26 21.29 -83.73
CA ASN A 135 9.60 21.85 -83.45
C ASN A 135 9.66 22.88 -82.29
N ILE A 136 8.72 22.85 -81.36
CA ILE A 136 8.72 23.78 -80.22
C ILE A 136 9.90 23.53 -79.27
N ILE A 137 10.34 22.29 -79.08
CA ILE A 137 11.49 21.93 -78.23
C ILE A 137 12.82 22.37 -78.88
N ALA A 138 12.85 22.49 -80.21
CA ALA A 138 14.02 22.97 -80.96
C ALA A 138 14.36 24.45 -80.65
N THR A 139 13.43 25.19 -80.03
CA THR A 139 13.67 26.56 -79.55
C THR A 139 14.74 26.64 -78.44
N LEU A 140 15.01 25.52 -77.77
CA LEU A 140 16.10 25.38 -76.80
C LEU A 140 17.47 25.14 -77.47
N GLY A 141 17.57 25.25 -78.80
CA GLY A 141 18.85 25.19 -79.51
C GLY A 141 19.59 23.86 -79.32
N THR A 142 20.92 23.92 -79.18
CA THR A 142 21.77 22.72 -79.12
C THR A 142 21.61 21.91 -77.83
N THR A 143 20.91 22.41 -76.81
CA THR A 143 20.69 21.66 -75.56
C THR A 143 19.59 20.62 -75.69
N SER A 144 18.65 20.80 -76.63
CA SER A 144 17.59 19.84 -76.92
C SER A 144 17.89 18.90 -78.10
N SER A 145 19.05 19.01 -78.76
CA SER A 145 19.39 18.23 -79.95
C SER A 145 19.49 16.71 -79.72
N PHE A 146 19.64 16.28 -78.46
CA PHE A 146 19.70 14.88 -78.08
C PHE A 146 18.33 14.29 -77.72
N LEU A 147 17.28 15.12 -77.67
CA LEU A 147 15.92 14.69 -77.40
C LEU A 147 15.28 14.16 -78.68
N GLN A 148 14.74 12.95 -78.61
CA GLN A 148 13.91 12.43 -79.68
C GLN A 148 12.50 12.99 -79.51
N THR A 149 12.01 13.75 -80.50
CA THR A 149 10.70 14.37 -80.47
C THR A 149 9.82 13.85 -81.60
N GLU A 150 8.51 13.78 -81.36
CA GLU A 150 7.50 13.45 -82.36
C GLU A 150 6.54 14.63 -82.50
N ASN A 151 6.42 15.14 -83.73
CA ASN A 151 5.65 16.35 -84.00
C ASN A 151 4.15 16.07 -84.12
N ILE A 152 3.34 16.76 -83.30
CA ILE A 152 1.88 16.69 -83.33
C ILE A 152 1.30 18.06 -83.76
N PRO A 153 0.35 18.08 -84.72
CA PRO A 153 -0.10 19.31 -85.36
C PRO A 153 -0.83 20.28 -84.42
N ASP A 154 -1.67 19.79 -83.50
CA ASP A 154 -2.54 20.61 -82.66
C ASP A 154 -2.85 19.96 -81.30
N ASN A 155 -3.36 20.77 -80.37
CA ASN A 155 -3.69 20.33 -79.01
C ASN A 155 -4.77 19.23 -78.98
N ALA A 156 -5.76 19.26 -79.88
CA ALA A 156 -6.80 18.23 -79.89
C ALA A 156 -6.23 16.87 -80.31
N THR A 157 -5.36 16.85 -81.32
CA THR A 157 -4.63 15.63 -81.71
C THR A 157 -3.70 15.17 -80.58
N PHE A 158 -2.98 16.08 -79.93
CA PHE A 158 -2.11 15.75 -78.78
C PHE A 158 -2.87 15.01 -77.67
N VAL A 159 -4.01 15.55 -77.23
CA VAL A 159 -4.86 14.91 -76.21
C VAL A 159 -5.40 13.56 -76.70
N SER A 160 -5.79 13.46 -77.97
CA SER A 160 -6.29 12.20 -78.53
C SER A 160 -5.22 11.10 -78.59
N THR A 161 -4.00 11.44 -79.00
CA THR A 161 -2.85 10.51 -79.08
C THR A 161 -2.44 10.05 -77.69
N ILE A 162 -2.33 10.97 -76.72
CA ILE A 162 -2.05 10.60 -75.32
C ILE A 162 -3.13 9.62 -74.83
N ASN A 163 -4.41 9.92 -75.01
CA ASN A 163 -5.49 9.06 -74.50
C ASN A 163 -5.56 7.68 -75.17
N GLN A 164 -5.14 7.56 -76.43
CA GLN A 164 -5.16 6.29 -77.17
C GLN A 164 -3.92 5.44 -76.86
N ASP A 165 -2.74 6.07 -76.77
CA ASP A 165 -1.44 5.38 -76.76
C ASP A 165 -0.67 5.51 -75.43
N TYR A 166 -1.28 6.02 -74.36
CA TYR A 166 -0.59 6.25 -73.07
C TYR A 166 0.17 5.04 -72.52
N LEU A 167 -0.24 3.80 -72.82
CA LEU A 167 0.45 2.57 -72.39
C LEU A 167 1.80 2.37 -73.08
N ASN A 168 1.99 2.97 -74.26
CA ASN A 168 3.19 2.86 -75.08
C ASN A 168 4.03 4.14 -75.05
N LEU A 169 3.71 5.13 -74.20
CA LEU A 169 4.46 6.40 -74.10
C LEU A 169 5.24 6.45 -72.80
N THR A 170 6.57 6.53 -72.88
CA THR A 170 7.47 6.52 -71.71
C THR A 170 7.65 7.89 -71.09
N PHE A 171 7.75 8.95 -71.90
CA PHE A 171 7.95 10.33 -71.38
C PHE A 171 6.70 11.20 -71.46
N GLY A 172 5.77 10.88 -72.37
CA GLY A 172 4.60 11.70 -72.66
C GLY A 172 4.93 12.81 -73.66
N GLY A 173 4.58 14.06 -73.35
CA GLY A 173 4.82 15.18 -74.26
C GLY A 173 4.29 16.53 -73.79
N ILE A 174 4.44 17.54 -74.64
CA ILE A 174 4.05 18.91 -74.38
C ILE A 174 3.22 19.48 -75.54
N SER A 175 2.19 20.26 -75.20
CA SER A 175 1.41 21.07 -76.12
C SER A 175 1.32 22.49 -75.57
N ILE A 176 1.82 23.47 -76.32
CA ILE A 176 1.89 24.86 -75.88
C ILE A 176 1.12 25.74 -76.88
N ASP A 177 0.08 26.43 -76.41
CA ASP A 177 -0.55 27.47 -77.19
C ASP A 177 0.37 28.70 -77.21
N LEU A 178 0.91 29.00 -78.38
CA LEU A 178 1.87 30.08 -78.57
C LEU A 178 1.24 31.49 -78.44
N GLN A 179 -0.08 31.62 -78.53
CA GLN A 179 -0.79 32.90 -78.44
C GLN A 179 -1.17 33.24 -77.01
N THR A 180 -1.73 32.28 -76.27
CA THR A 180 -2.16 32.49 -74.88
C THR A 180 -1.06 32.18 -73.86
N GLY A 181 -0.08 31.34 -74.23
CA GLY A 181 0.93 30.81 -73.31
C GLY A 181 0.41 29.63 -72.49
N ASP A 182 -0.82 29.15 -72.75
CA ASP A 182 -1.37 27.99 -72.07
C ASP A 182 -0.57 26.74 -72.46
N SER A 183 -0.02 26.06 -71.44
CA SER A 183 0.79 24.87 -71.62
C SER A 183 0.11 23.66 -71.03
N LEU A 184 -0.14 22.65 -71.86
CA LEU A 184 -0.53 21.31 -71.47
C LEU A 184 0.67 20.40 -71.58
N PHE A 185 0.92 19.55 -70.60
CA PHE A 185 1.93 18.51 -70.71
C PHE A 185 1.42 17.22 -70.09
N ALA A 186 1.80 16.11 -70.70
CA ALA A 186 1.48 14.76 -70.26
C ALA A 186 2.78 14.06 -69.87
N TRP A 187 2.73 13.25 -68.82
CA TRP A 187 3.88 12.49 -68.33
C TRP A 187 3.42 11.12 -67.81
N GLU A 188 4.34 10.17 -67.78
CA GLU A 188 4.10 8.87 -67.15
C GLU A 188 4.16 9.01 -65.62
N ALA A 189 3.07 8.72 -64.91
CA ALA A 189 2.99 8.88 -63.44
C ALA A 189 3.58 7.70 -62.63
N SER A 190 4.21 6.73 -63.29
CA SER A 190 4.81 5.55 -62.63
C SER A 190 5.95 5.96 -61.68
N PRO A 191 6.13 5.26 -60.53
CA PRO A 191 7.27 5.50 -59.63
C PRO A 191 8.62 5.40 -60.38
N PRO A 192 9.56 6.34 -60.17
CA PRO A 192 9.66 7.29 -59.06
C PRO A 192 8.88 8.62 -59.24
N GLY A 193 8.09 8.79 -60.30
CA GLY A 193 7.23 9.97 -60.50
C GLY A 193 7.96 11.28 -60.81
N LEU A 194 9.23 11.22 -61.18
CA LEU A 194 10.08 12.39 -61.45
C LEU A 194 9.94 12.93 -62.89
N THR A 195 9.34 12.15 -63.79
CA THR A 195 9.04 12.51 -65.19
C THR A 195 8.16 13.75 -65.29
N GLY A 196 7.15 13.89 -64.44
CA GLY A 196 6.24 15.05 -64.42
C GLY A 196 6.96 16.37 -64.12
N PRO A 197 7.69 16.48 -62.98
CA PRO A 197 8.53 17.64 -62.69
C PRO A 197 9.57 17.93 -63.77
N THR A 198 10.14 16.89 -64.39
CA THR A 198 11.11 17.01 -65.49
C THR A 198 10.46 17.59 -66.75
N MET A 199 9.26 17.12 -67.11
CA MET A 199 8.47 17.65 -68.23
C MET A 199 8.03 19.09 -67.98
N MET A 200 7.62 19.39 -66.74
CA MET A 200 7.28 20.74 -66.33
C MET A 200 8.51 21.68 -66.42
N ASN A 201 9.69 21.20 -66.02
CA ASN A 201 10.93 21.96 -66.18
C ASN A 201 11.27 22.21 -67.66
N LEU A 202 11.03 21.24 -68.55
CA LEU A 202 11.17 21.40 -70.00
C LEU A 202 10.23 22.49 -70.55
N VAL A 203 8.94 22.43 -70.22
CA VAL A 203 7.94 23.44 -70.62
C VAL A 203 8.33 24.83 -70.12
N THR A 204 8.74 24.92 -68.85
CA THR A 204 9.12 26.19 -68.23
C THR A 204 10.33 26.80 -68.94
N ASN A 205 11.31 25.98 -69.33
CA ASN A 205 12.48 26.43 -70.08
C ASN A 205 12.13 26.94 -71.48
N ILE A 206 11.18 26.29 -72.16
CA ILE A 206 10.69 26.73 -73.48
C ILE A 206 10.00 28.08 -73.37
N LEU A 207 9.07 28.23 -72.42
CA LEU A 207 8.35 29.49 -72.20
C LEU A 207 9.30 30.61 -71.76
N TYR A 208 10.28 30.30 -70.92
CA TYR A 208 11.29 31.26 -70.46
C TYR A 208 12.15 31.78 -71.62
N ASN A 209 12.69 30.89 -72.46
CA ASN A 209 13.49 31.31 -73.61
C ASN A 209 12.65 32.02 -74.69
N ARG A 210 11.38 31.67 -74.83
CA ARG A 210 10.43 32.42 -75.68
C ARG A 210 10.20 33.84 -75.17
N ALA A 211 10.00 34.02 -73.88
CA ALA A 211 9.85 35.35 -73.27
C ALA A 211 11.12 36.20 -73.41
N LEU A 212 12.30 35.58 -73.27
CA LEU A 212 13.58 36.24 -73.55
C LEU A 212 13.70 36.68 -75.02
N ASN A 213 13.21 35.85 -75.94
CA ASN A 213 13.17 36.18 -77.37
C ASN A 213 12.24 37.35 -77.68
N GLN A 214 11.03 37.35 -77.12
CA GLN A 214 10.07 38.45 -77.29
C GLN A 214 10.55 39.78 -76.69
N SER A 215 11.33 39.73 -75.61
CA SER A 215 11.86 40.92 -74.94
C SER A 215 13.17 41.46 -75.54
N GLY A 216 13.72 40.81 -76.56
CA GLY A 216 14.98 41.21 -77.21
C GLY A 216 16.25 40.88 -76.41
N ASN A 217 16.12 40.17 -75.29
CA ASN A 217 17.23 39.74 -74.42
C ASN A 217 17.74 38.34 -74.82
N VAL A 218 17.97 38.13 -76.12
CA VAL A 218 18.41 36.82 -76.65
C VAL A 218 19.91 36.66 -76.44
N ALA A 219 20.30 35.68 -75.64
CA ALA A 219 21.69 35.24 -75.52
C ALA A 219 22.06 34.29 -76.68
N SER A 220 23.35 34.18 -77.00
CA SER A 220 23.86 33.26 -78.04
C SER A 220 23.62 31.78 -77.72
N THR A 221 23.35 31.47 -76.45
CA THR A 221 22.96 30.15 -75.93
C THR A 221 21.68 30.33 -75.09
N PRO A 222 20.76 29.36 -75.08
CA PRO A 222 19.54 29.46 -74.29
C PRO A 222 19.88 29.50 -72.80
N ASN A 223 19.18 30.37 -72.06
CA ASN A 223 19.30 30.42 -70.60
C ASN A 223 18.39 29.35 -70.01
N LEU A 224 18.96 28.42 -69.24
CA LEU A 224 18.23 27.27 -68.71
C LEU A 224 18.04 27.38 -67.19
N ILE A 225 16.82 27.06 -66.76
CA ILE A 225 16.42 26.85 -65.37
C ILE A 225 16.73 25.39 -65.03
N TYR A 226 17.85 25.18 -64.34
CA TYR A 226 18.25 23.88 -63.80
C TYR A 226 17.54 23.61 -62.47
N ALA A 227 16.46 22.83 -62.50
CA ALA A 227 15.83 22.31 -61.31
C ALA A 227 16.46 20.98 -60.91
N ASN A 228 16.67 20.78 -59.61
CA ASN A 228 17.19 19.54 -59.07
C ASN A 228 16.20 18.97 -58.05
N TYR A 229 16.08 17.65 -58.05
CA TYR A 229 15.38 16.90 -57.03
C TYR A 229 16.40 16.26 -56.08
N ALA A 230 16.20 16.42 -54.78
CA ALA A 230 16.93 15.68 -53.77
C ALA A 230 15.93 15.26 -52.68
N ALA A 231 16.06 14.04 -52.18
CA ALA A 231 15.35 13.66 -50.98
C ALA A 231 15.85 14.49 -49.79
N PHE A 232 15.02 14.65 -48.76
CA PHE A 232 15.53 15.19 -47.51
C PHE A 232 16.55 14.20 -46.94
N PRO A 233 17.74 14.67 -46.54
CA PRO A 233 18.77 13.79 -46.04
C PRO A 233 18.29 13.03 -44.81
N HIS A 234 18.52 11.71 -44.82
CA HIS A 234 18.20 10.88 -43.68
C HIS A 234 19.20 11.13 -42.53
N LEU A 235 18.73 10.95 -41.28
CA LEU A 235 19.54 11.05 -40.07
C LEU A 235 20.52 9.87 -40.00
N ALA A 236 21.81 10.13 -39.77
CA ALA A 236 22.81 9.08 -39.57
C ALA A 236 22.41 8.10 -38.45
N ALA A 237 22.72 6.81 -38.65
CA ALA A 237 22.22 5.66 -37.87
C ALA A 237 22.58 5.62 -36.36
N GLY A 238 23.31 6.60 -35.82
CA GLY A 238 23.71 6.66 -34.41
C GLY A 238 22.54 6.69 -33.43
N THR A 239 21.45 7.37 -33.78
CA THR A 239 20.25 7.52 -32.92
C THR A 239 19.54 6.20 -32.59
N LEU A 240 19.63 5.20 -33.47
CA LEU A 240 19.04 3.87 -33.27
C LEU A 240 19.81 3.05 -32.22
N VAL A 241 21.08 3.36 -31.98
CA VAL A 241 21.93 2.66 -31.02
C VAL A 241 21.65 3.13 -29.60
N ASP A 242 21.56 4.45 -29.40
CA ASP A 242 21.23 5.06 -28.12
C ASP A 242 19.83 4.65 -27.64
N LEU A 243 18.89 4.55 -28.57
CA LEU A 243 17.53 4.08 -28.29
C LEU A 243 17.50 2.67 -27.68
N LYS A 244 18.41 1.77 -28.08
CA LYS A 244 18.50 0.42 -27.50
C LYS A 244 18.85 0.48 -26.03
N TRP A 245 19.86 1.28 -25.65
CA TRP A 245 20.23 1.47 -24.25
C TRP A 245 19.05 2.04 -23.44
N VAL A 246 18.39 3.09 -23.96
CA VAL A 246 17.25 3.71 -23.27
C VAL A 246 16.09 2.71 -23.07
N ALA A 247 15.86 1.79 -24.01
CA ALA A 247 14.81 0.78 -23.86
C ALA A 247 15.08 -0.17 -22.68
N PHE A 248 16.32 -0.68 -22.55
CA PHE A 248 16.69 -1.54 -21.42
C PHE A 248 16.69 -0.79 -20.09
N PHE A 249 17.26 0.42 -20.08
CA PHE A 249 17.28 1.29 -18.91
C PHE A 249 15.86 1.62 -18.44
N GLY A 250 14.97 2.00 -19.36
CA GLY A 250 13.58 2.34 -19.07
C GLY A 250 12.78 1.18 -18.50
N ALA A 251 12.92 -0.01 -19.08
CA ALA A 251 12.28 -1.22 -18.57
C ALA A 251 12.76 -1.58 -17.16
N ALA A 252 14.06 -1.47 -16.89
CA ALA A 252 14.62 -1.72 -15.55
C ALA A 252 14.13 -0.70 -14.53
N MET A 253 14.11 0.60 -14.89
CA MET A 253 13.59 1.67 -14.04
C MET A 253 12.09 1.55 -13.79
N ALA A 254 11.30 1.02 -14.73
CA ALA A 254 9.87 0.79 -14.55
C ALA A 254 9.58 -0.27 -13.46
N VAL A 255 10.39 -1.33 -13.37
CA VAL A 255 10.21 -2.41 -12.38
C VAL A 255 10.76 -2.01 -11.00
N PHE A 256 11.81 -1.19 -10.94
CA PHE A 256 12.53 -0.85 -9.70
C PHE A 256 11.60 -0.41 -8.53
N PRO A 257 10.65 0.53 -8.71
CA PRO A 257 9.75 0.95 -7.63
C PRO A 257 8.90 -0.17 -7.03
N ALA A 258 8.59 -1.22 -7.80
CA ALA A 258 7.69 -2.29 -7.37
C ALA A 258 8.22 -3.06 -6.15
N PHE A 259 9.54 -3.15 -5.98
CA PHE A 259 10.17 -3.83 -4.85
C PHE A 259 9.84 -3.19 -3.51
N PHE A 260 9.63 -1.87 -3.46
CA PHE A 260 9.29 -1.16 -2.23
C PHE A 260 7.89 -1.54 -1.71
N SER A 261 6.98 -2.00 -2.58
CA SER A 261 5.63 -2.38 -2.17
C SER A 261 5.55 -3.70 -1.37
N LEU A 262 6.53 -4.60 -1.54
CA LEU A 262 6.49 -5.95 -1.00
C LEU A 262 6.43 -5.96 0.54
N TYR A 263 7.26 -5.15 1.19
CA TYR A 263 7.29 -5.13 2.65
C TYR A 263 6.05 -4.44 3.24
N VAL A 264 5.70 -3.26 2.71
CA VAL A 264 4.56 -2.47 3.22
C VAL A 264 3.26 -3.26 3.09
N SER A 265 3.05 -3.92 1.94
CA SER A 265 1.89 -4.79 1.74
C SER A 265 1.87 -5.97 2.73
N ARG A 266 3.03 -6.58 3.02
CA ARG A 266 3.14 -7.69 3.99
C ARG A 266 2.82 -7.22 5.41
N GLU A 267 3.37 -6.08 5.83
CA GLU A 267 3.17 -5.51 7.17
C GLU A 267 1.71 -5.14 7.45
N ARG A 268 1.04 -4.53 6.46
CA ARG A 268 -0.40 -4.24 6.51
C ARG A 268 -1.22 -5.53 6.62
N ARG A 269 -0.93 -6.52 5.78
CA ARG A 269 -1.64 -7.81 5.79
C ARG A 269 -1.50 -8.58 7.10
N SER A 270 -0.33 -8.53 7.74
CA SER A 270 -0.12 -9.16 9.05
C SER A 270 -0.71 -8.34 10.21
N ALA A 271 -1.44 -7.26 9.93
CA ALA A 271 -2.01 -6.33 10.91
C ALA A 271 -0.99 -5.72 11.89
N VAL A 272 0.31 -5.82 11.59
CA VAL A 272 1.40 -5.33 12.46
C VAL A 272 1.33 -3.81 12.55
N GLN A 273 0.98 -3.14 11.46
CA GLN A 273 0.75 -1.69 11.43
C GLN A 273 -0.38 -1.28 12.39
N ALA A 274 -1.51 -2.00 12.39
CA ALA A 274 -2.63 -1.73 13.30
C ALA A 274 -2.22 -1.95 14.78
N MET A 275 -1.42 -2.99 15.04
CA MET A 275 -0.87 -3.24 16.36
C MET A 275 0.07 -2.11 16.84
N GLN A 276 0.88 -1.54 15.93
CA GLN A 276 1.75 -0.40 16.23
C GLN A 276 0.95 0.86 16.56
N LEU A 277 -0.07 1.18 15.74
CA LEU A 277 -0.97 2.33 15.96
C LEU A 277 -1.68 2.23 17.32
N SER A 278 -2.09 1.03 17.71
CA SER A 278 -2.74 0.77 18.99
C SER A 278 -1.77 0.81 20.19
N ASN A 279 -0.49 0.49 19.99
CA ASN A 279 0.50 0.35 21.06
C ASN A 279 1.67 1.34 20.95
N GLY A 280 1.36 2.63 20.73
CA GLY A 280 2.29 3.74 20.96
C GLY A 280 2.66 4.57 19.73
N LEU A 281 2.38 4.10 18.51
CA LEU A 281 2.54 4.90 17.31
C LEU A 281 1.35 5.87 17.17
N SER A 282 1.53 7.11 17.61
CA SER A 282 0.45 8.10 17.62
C SER A 282 0.20 8.80 16.28
N ASP A 283 1.20 8.81 15.40
CA ASP A 283 1.24 9.63 14.18
C ASP A 283 1.52 8.79 12.92
N PRO A 284 0.59 8.73 11.96
CA PRO A 284 0.81 8.11 10.65
C PRO A 284 2.01 8.71 9.90
N VAL A 285 2.27 10.02 10.12
CA VAL A 285 3.42 10.73 9.56
C VAL A 285 4.74 10.08 9.97
N GLY A 286 4.88 9.70 11.24
CA GLY A 286 6.09 9.05 11.74
C GLY A 286 6.31 7.67 11.10
N LEU A 287 5.24 6.93 10.85
CA LEU A 287 5.29 5.63 10.17
C LEU A 287 5.83 5.77 8.74
N TRP A 288 5.19 6.62 7.92
CA TRP A 288 5.55 6.75 6.52
C TRP A 288 6.92 7.38 6.31
N ILE A 289 7.31 8.37 7.12
CA ILE A 289 8.68 8.92 7.08
C ILE A 289 9.70 7.83 7.44
N GLY A 290 9.41 6.98 8.42
CA GLY A 290 10.31 5.90 8.82
C GLY A 290 10.57 4.89 7.70
N HIS A 291 9.52 4.50 6.96
CA HIS A 291 9.67 3.65 5.77
C HIS A 291 10.43 4.36 4.65
N LEU A 292 10.07 5.61 4.36
CA LEU A 292 10.68 6.40 3.29
C LEU A 292 12.17 6.65 3.53
N LEU A 293 12.57 7.00 4.76
CA LEU A 293 13.99 7.18 5.13
C LEU A 293 14.79 5.90 4.90
N TRP A 294 14.23 4.73 5.22
CA TRP A 294 14.90 3.45 4.99
C TRP A 294 15.05 3.15 3.49
N ASP A 295 13.97 3.28 2.72
CA ASP A 295 13.98 2.96 1.29
C ASP A 295 14.78 3.99 0.45
N SER A 296 14.88 5.24 0.91
CA SER A 296 15.71 6.27 0.28
C SER A 296 17.20 5.93 0.24
N ILE A 297 17.71 5.14 1.21
CA ILE A 297 19.13 4.73 1.23
C ILE A 297 19.45 3.91 -0.02
N PHE A 298 18.58 2.96 -0.38
CA PHE A 298 18.77 2.14 -1.58
C PHE A 298 18.65 2.95 -2.86
N SER A 299 17.77 3.96 -2.87
CA SER A 299 17.64 4.89 -3.99
C SER A 299 18.91 5.72 -4.20
N VAL A 300 19.51 6.24 -3.13
CA VAL A 300 20.76 7.01 -3.19
C VAL A 300 21.95 6.12 -3.59
N ILE A 301 22.06 4.92 -3.01
CA ILE A 301 23.12 3.96 -3.37
C ILE A 301 23.03 3.59 -4.85
N LEU A 302 21.82 3.23 -5.33
CA LEU A 302 21.58 2.88 -6.72
C LEU A 302 21.96 4.03 -7.66
N ALA A 303 21.45 5.25 -7.41
CA ALA A 303 21.72 6.42 -8.24
C ALA A 303 23.22 6.73 -8.30
N THR A 304 23.92 6.60 -7.17
CA THR A 304 25.36 6.86 -7.07
C THR A 304 26.17 5.81 -7.85
N ILE A 305 25.84 4.52 -7.73
CA ILE A 305 26.51 3.46 -8.49
C ILE A 305 26.31 3.66 -10.00
N ILE A 306 25.08 3.90 -10.45
CA ILE A 306 24.77 4.12 -11.87
C ILE A 306 25.60 5.29 -12.43
N VAL A 307 25.60 6.43 -11.73
CA VAL A 307 26.28 7.64 -12.21
C VAL A 307 27.80 7.49 -12.21
N ILE A 308 28.39 6.82 -11.22
CA ILE A 308 29.84 6.53 -11.21
C ILE A 308 30.21 5.62 -12.38
N VAL A 309 29.43 4.57 -12.64
CA VAL A 309 29.68 3.67 -13.77
C VAL A 309 29.56 4.40 -15.10
N PHE A 310 28.56 5.28 -15.24
CA PHE A 310 28.36 6.07 -16.45
C PHE A 310 29.53 7.03 -16.68
N ALA A 311 29.96 7.74 -15.64
CA ALA A 311 31.11 8.65 -15.70
C ALA A 311 32.44 7.93 -16.05
N ALA A 312 32.61 6.68 -15.60
CA ALA A 312 33.84 5.93 -15.82
C ALA A 312 33.90 5.20 -17.17
N THR A 313 32.76 4.84 -17.74
CA THR A 313 32.69 3.95 -18.90
C THR A 313 32.58 4.70 -20.22
N THR A 314 31.84 5.82 -20.26
CA THR A 314 31.58 6.54 -21.51
C THR A 314 31.42 8.04 -21.29
N ASN A 315 31.90 8.84 -22.25
CA ASN A 315 31.74 10.29 -22.27
C ASN A 315 30.41 10.73 -22.92
N GLN A 316 29.54 9.78 -23.28
CA GLN A 316 28.24 10.05 -23.91
C GLN A 316 27.25 10.78 -23.00
N PHE A 317 27.33 10.55 -21.69
CA PHE A 317 26.37 11.10 -20.75
C PHE A 317 26.70 12.54 -20.36
N THR A 318 25.78 13.47 -20.62
CA THR A 318 25.90 14.87 -20.20
C THR A 318 24.95 15.22 -19.07
N GLY A 319 25.40 16.09 -18.15
CA GLY A 319 24.57 16.54 -17.02
C GLY A 319 24.39 15.47 -15.94
N LEU A 320 25.37 14.59 -15.73
CA LEU A 320 25.33 13.50 -14.77
C LEU A 320 24.92 13.90 -13.34
N GLY A 321 25.26 15.13 -12.90
CA GLY A 321 24.80 15.66 -11.61
C GLY A 321 23.28 15.85 -11.54
N PHE A 322 22.66 16.41 -12.59
CA PHE A 322 21.20 16.54 -12.67
C PHE A 322 20.53 15.18 -12.83
N PHE A 323 21.13 14.29 -13.62
CA PHE A 323 20.65 12.92 -13.78
C PHE A 323 20.65 12.16 -12.44
N TRP A 324 21.69 12.32 -11.62
CA TRP A 324 21.74 11.78 -10.25
C TRP A 324 20.58 12.27 -9.40
N VAL A 325 20.30 13.58 -9.40
CA VAL A 325 19.17 14.16 -8.64
C VAL A 325 17.84 13.56 -9.10
N VAL A 326 17.62 13.41 -10.41
CA VAL A 326 16.40 12.79 -10.94
C VAL A 326 16.28 11.34 -10.50
N LEU A 327 17.35 10.55 -10.53
CA LEU A 327 17.32 9.14 -10.07
C LEU A 327 17.00 9.02 -8.58
N VAL A 328 17.58 9.89 -7.74
CA VAL A 328 17.29 9.91 -6.30
C VAL A 328 15.83 10.27 -6.05
N LEU A 329 15.34 11.35 -6.68
CA LEU A 329 13.95 11.77 -6.56
C LEU A 329 13.00 10.68 -7.09
N TYR A 330 13.34 10.03 -8.20
CA TYR A 330 12.54 8.95 -8.75
C TYR A 330 12.45 7.75 -7.80
N GLY A 331 13.54 7.36 -7.14
CA GLY A 331 13.49 6.28 -6.16
C GLY A 331 12.59 6.61 -4.97
N ILE A 332 12.66 7.83 -4.46
CA ILE A 332 11.81 8.31 -3.36
C ILE A 332 10.33 8.35 -3.78
N VAL A 333 10.04 8.99 -4.91
CA VAL A 333 8.68 9.14 -5.43
C VAL A 333 8.09 7.80 -5.89
N GLY A 334 8.92 6.94 -6.49
CA GLY A 334 8.57 5.58 -6.87
C GLY A 334 8.21 4.72 -5.66
N ALA A 335 8.96 4.84 -4.55
CA ALA A 335 8.62 4.18 -3.29
C ALA A 335 7.26 4.66 -2.76
N LEU A 336 7.01 5.97 -2.74
CA LEU A 336 5.71 6.54 -2.33
C LEU A 336 4.56 6.05 -3.23
N PHE A 337 4.77 5.99 -4.54
CA PHE A 337 3.79 5.48 -5.49
C PHE A 337 3.48 4.01 -5.20
N ALA A 338 4.52 3.21 -4.96
CA ALA A 338 4.40 1.80 -4.61
C ALA A 338 3.64 1.58 -3.29
N TYR A 339 3.85 2.46 -2.30
CA TYR A 339 3.10 2.44 -1.04
C TYR A 339 1.61 2.73 -1.27
N CYS A 340 1.27 3.76 -2.05
CA CYS A 340 -0.12 4.08 -2.36
C CYS A 340 -0.85 2.91 -3.04
N VAL A 341 -0.22 2.28 -4.03
CA VAL A 341 -0.80 1.10 -4.69
C VAL A 341 -0.98 -0.06 -3.70
N SER A 342 -0.04 -0.24 -2.76
CA SER A 342 -0.13 -1.30 -1.75
C SER A 342 -1.33 -1.19 -0.81
N LEU A 343 -1.95 0.00 -0.69
CA LEU A 343 -3.19 0.21 0.08
C LEU A 343 -4.43 -0.43 -0.57
N PHE A 344 -4.44 -0.58 -1.89
CA PHE A 344 -5.57 -1.18 -2.61
C PHE A 344 -5.37 -2.65 -2.92
N MET A 345 -4.10 -3.08 -2.89
CA MET A 345 -3.76 -4.43 -3.29
C MET A 345 -4.03 -5.41 -2.17
N SER A 346 -4.63 -6.53 -2.57
CA SER A 346 -4.87 -7.62 -1.63
C SER A 346 -3.53 -8.18 -1.19
N SER A 347 -2.66 -8.71 -2.07
CA SER A 347 -1.44 -9.45 -1.69
C SER A 347 -0.11 -8.72 -1.98
N PRO A 348 1.01 -9.10 -1.33
CA PRO A 348 2.32 -8.51 -1.60
C PRO A 348 2.78 -8.74 -3.05
N LEU A 349 2.61 -9.95 -3.57
CA LEU A 349 2.97 -10.28 -4.96
C LEU A 349 2.06 -9.58 -5.97
N SER A 350 0.76 -9.46 -5.67
CA SER A 350 -0.14 -8.67 -6.52
C SER A 350 0.21 -7.18 -6.48
N SER A 351 0.68 -6.67 -5.33
CA SER A 351 1.15 -5.30 -5.22
C SER A 351 2.38 -5.05 -6.07
N PHE A 352 3.35 -5.97 -6.05
CA PHE A 352 4.51 -5.92 -6.92
C PHE A 352 4.09 -5.92 -8.40
N ALA A 353 3.24 -6.88 -8.81
CA ALA A 353 2.79 -7.01 -10.19
C ALA A 353 1.98 -5.78 -10.67
N ALA A 354 1.13 -5.21 -9.81
CA ALA A 354 0.35 -4.02 -10.14
C ALA A 354 1.25 -2.79 -10.36
N VAL A 355 2.21 -2.55 -9.48
CA VAL A 355 3.15 -1.41 -9.62
C VAL A 355 4.02 -1.61 -10.85
N ALA A 356 4.66 -2.77 -11.01
CA ALA A 356 5.53 -3.05 -12.16
C ALA A 356 4.75 -3.00 -13.48
N GLY A 357 3.57 -3.64 -13.53
CA GLY A 357 2.72 -3.65 -14.71
C GLY A 357 2.26 -2.26 -15.12
N TYR A 358 1.78 -1.45 -14.17
CA TYR A 358 1.38 -0.06 -14.44
C TYR A 358 2.56 0.76 -14.99
N GLN A 359 3.72 0.67 -14.34
CA GLN A 359 4.90 1.42 -14.75
C GLN A 359 5.42 0.97 -16.13
N ILE A 360 5.41 -0.34 -16.43
CA ILE A 360 5.80 -0.87 -17.75
C ILE A 360 4.84 -0.41 -18.83
N VAL A 361 3.53 -0.42 -18.58
CA VAL A 361 2.53 0.07 -19.55
C VAL A 361 2.76 1.55 -19.82
N MET A 362 2.93 2.37 -18.78
CA MET A 362 3.17 3.80 -18.93
C MET A 362 4.51 4.09 -19.65
N TYR A 363 5.56 3.35 -19.34
CA TYR A 363 6.84 3.39 -20.06
C TYR A 363 6.66 3.03 -21.55
N THR A 364 5.92 1.97 -21.85
CA THR A 364 5.69 1.51 -23.22
C THR A 364 4.87 2.53 -24.02
N LEU A 365 3.84 3.11 -23.42
CA LEU A 365 3.05 4.19 -24.02
C LEU A 365 3.91 5.44 -24.25
N TYR A 366 4.78 5.79 -23.31
CA TYR A 366 5.69 6.93 -23.45
C TYR A 366 6.69 6.74 -24.59
N LEU A 367 7.38 5.61 -24.62
CA LEU A 367 8.34 5.28 -25.67
C LEU A 367 7.66 5.13 -27.04
N GLY A 368 6.54 4.41 -27.08
CA GLY A 368 5.74 4.22 -28.30
C GLY A 368 5.19 5.53 -28.85
N GLY A 369 4.66 6.41 -28.00
CA GLY A 369 4.20 7.74 -28.40
C GLY A 369 5.31 8.60 -29.00
N TYR A 370 6.52 8.53 -28.42
CA TYR A 370 7.70 9.21 -28.95
C TYR A 370 8.10 8.69 -30.33
N LEU A 371 8.20 7.37 -30.49
CA LEU A 371 8.59 6.74 -31.77
C LEU A 371 7.55 6.94 -32.87
N LEU A 372 6.26 6.76 -32.56
CA LEU A 372 5.18 7.00 -33.52
C LEU A 372 5.13 8.46 -34.00
N THR A 373 5.39 9.42 -33.10
CA THR A 373 5.44 10.84 -33.47
C THR A 373 6.60 11.11 -34.43
N LEU A 374 7.76 10.50 -34.20
CA LEU A 374 8.91 10.68 -35.08
C LEU A 374 8.72 10.00 -36.44
N THR A 375 7.98 8.90 -36.51
CA THR A 375 7.75 8.16 -37.77
C THR A 375 6.65 8.76 -38.63
N TYR A 376 5.55 9.26 -38.02
CA TYR A 376 4.33 9.60 -38.76
C TYR A 376 3.91 11.07 -38.67
N ALA A 377 4.40 11.85 -37.70
CA ALA A 377 3.99 13.25 -37.59
C ALA A 377 4.71 14.13 -38.63
N MET A 378 4.04 15.17 -39.11
CA MET A 378 4.68 16.21 -39.92
C MET A 378 5.85 16.82 -39.13
N THR A 379 7.00 16.97 -39.78
CA THR A 379 8.25 17.45 -39.16
C THR A 379 8.10 18.82 -38.48
N SER A 380 7.18 19.66 -38.97
CA SER A 380 6.87 20.96 -38.37
C SER A 380 6.09 20.89 -37.05
N GLN A 381 5.36 19.80 -36.78
CA GLN A 381 4.52 19.64 -35.59
C GLN A 381 5.07 18.64 -34.57
N SER A 382 6.02 17.79 -34.97
CA SER A 382 6.57 16.71 -34.14
C SER A 382 7.10 17.20 -32.78
N GLY A 383 7.81 18.34 -32.75
CA GLY A 383 8.35 18.92 -31.51
C GLY A 383 7.27 19.34 -30.50
N THR A 384 6.16 19.92 -30.98
CA THR A 384 5.03 20.31 -30.13
C THR A 384 4.32 19.08 -29.58
N ILE A 385 4.07 18.07 -30.42
CA ILE A 385 3.40 16.82 -30.02
C ILE A 385 4.23 16.08 -28.97
N ILE A 386 5.54 15.95 -29.17
CA ILE A 386 6.46 15.34 -28.21
C ILE A 386 6.40 16.04 -26.85
N THR A 387 6.41 17.38 -26.86
CA THR A 387 6.33 18.19 -25.65
C THR A 387 5.00 17.95 -24.92
N ILE A 388 3.88 17.90 -25.64
CA ILE A 388 2.56 17.58 -25.08
C ILE A 388 2.53 16.17 -24.47
N ILE A 389 3.05 15.16 -25.19
CA ILE A 389 3.15 13.78 -24.70
C ILE A 389 3.93 13.74 -23.39
N HIS A 390 5.05 14.45 -23.30
CA HIS A 390 5.86 14.49 -22.09
C HIS A 390 5.10 15.10 -20.90
N PHE A 391 4.58 16.31 -21.04
CA PHE A 391 3.90 16.99 -19.93
C PHE A 391 2.60 16.29 -19.50
N THR A 392 1.94 15.55 -20.40
CA THR A 392 0.73 14.78 -20.07
C THR A 392 1.05 13.45 -19.38
N LEU A 393 1.99 12.65 -19.91
CA LEU A 393 2.32 11.34 -19.33
C LEU A 393 3.12 11.45 -18.03
N SER A 394 3.97 12.47 -17.88
CA SER A 394 4.70 12.74 -16.62
C SER A 394 3.81 13.09 -15.44
N MET A 395 2.59 13.60 -15.69
CA MET A 395 1.60 13.81 -14.64
C MET A 395 0.98 12.50 -14.15
N LEU A 396 0.85 11.51 -15.04
CA LEU A 396 0.22 10.22 -14.73
C LEU A 396 1.20 9.25 -14.06
N SER A 397 2.47 9.28 -14.43
CA SER A 397 3.44 8.31 -13.93
C SER A 397 4.87 8.86 -13.77
N PRO A 398 5.56 8.56 -12.66
CA PRO A 398 6.93 9.01 -12.42
C PRO A 398 7.96 8.43 -13.41
N VAL A 399 7.68 7.30 -14.08
CA VAL A 399 8.64 6.68 -15.03
C VAL A 399 8.91 7.59 -16.24
N ALA A 400 7.93 8.36 -16.69
CA ALA A 400 8.10 9.28 -17.82
C ALA A 400 9.15 10.37 -17.54
N SER A 401 9.26 10.81 -16.27
CA SER A 401 10.26 11.79 -15.85
C SER A 401 11.69 11.23 -15.92
N VAL A 402 11.91 9.97 -15.52
CA VAL A 402 13.21 9.31 -15.68
C VAL A 402 13.56 9.04 -17.13
N MET A 403 12.57 8.65 -17.93
CA MET A 403 12.76 8.44 -19.37
C MET A 403 13.18 9.74 -20.08
N ARG A 404 12.54 10.87 -19.74
CA ARG A 404 12.95 12.18 -20.27
C ARG A 404 14.38 12.51 -19.86
N ALA A 405 14.74 12.32 -18.59
CA ALA A 405 16.09 12.57 -18.13
C ALA A 405 17.13 11.67 -18.83
N ALA A 406 16.77 10.43 -19.18
CA ALA A 406 17.62 9.53 -19.96
C ALA A 406 17.77 9.98 -21.42
N PHE A 407 16.70 10.47 -22.07
CA PHE A 407 16.80 11.04 -23.41
C PHE A 407 17.71 12.26 -23.45
N VAL A 408 17.57 13.15 -22.45
CA VAL A 408 18.46 14.31 -22.31
C VAL A 408 19.89 13.86 -22.07
N SER A 409 20.14 12.89 -21.17
CA SER A 409 21.50 12.52 -20.77
C SER A 409 22.36 11.99 -21.92
N VAL A 410 21.79 11.21 -22.85
CA VAL A 410 22.51 10.68 -24.02
C VAL A 410 22.36 11.55 -25.28
N ASN A 411 21.87 12.79 -25.15
CA ASN A 411 21.57 13.68 -26.28
C ASN A 411 20.65 13.04 -27.35
N LEU A 412 19.72 12.17 -26.92
CA LEU A 412 18.79 11.56 -27.86
C LEU A 412 17.87 12.65 -28.42
N PHE A 413 17.66 12.62 -29.74
CA PHE A 413 16.87 13.62 -30.48
C PHE A 413 17.45 15.05 -30.39
N SER A 414 18.77 15.18 -30.20
CA SER A 414 19.46 16.48 -30.14
C SER A 414 18.92 17.41 -29.04
N LEU A 415 18.37 16.86 -27.96
CA LEU A 415 17.80 17.63 -26.83
C LEU A 415 18.85 18.48 -26.10
N LEU A 416 20.14 18.18 -26.29
CA LEU A 416 21.26 18.88 -25.69
C LEU A 416 21.89 19.93 -26.60
N CYS A 417 21.24 20.23 -27.73
CA CYS A 417 21.72 21.18 -28.73
C CYS A 417 20.82 22.42 -28.77
N ASP A 418 21.44 23.59 -28.96
CA ASP A 418 20.77 24.84 -29.29
C ASP A 418 21.35 25.34 -30.62
N GLY A 419 20.58 25.17 -31.69
CA GLY A 419 21.09 25.21 -33.05
C GLY A 419 22.21 24.18 -33.26
N THR A 420 23.41 24.65 -33.59
CA THR A 420 24.60 23.81 -33.86
C THR A 420 25.54 23.69 -32.65
N THR A 421 25.23 24.35 -31.53
CA THR A 421 26.12 24.39 -30.36
C THR A 421 25.59 23.54 -29.21
N PRO A 422 26.46 22.86 -28.46
CA PRO A 422 26.07 22.16 -27.24
C PRO A 422 25.65 23.16 -26.17
N VAL A 423 24.60 22.80 -25.44
CA VAL A 423 23.96 23.64 -24.44
C VAL A 423 24.87 23.83 -23.21
N THR A 424 24.94 25.05 -22.69
CA THR A 424 25.74 25.36 -21.50
C THR A 424 25.13 24.75 -20.22
N THR A 425 25.94 24.59 -19.18
CA THR A 425 25.51 23.97 -17.91
C THR A 425 24.30 24.65 -17.25
N THR A 426 24.14 25.96 -17.44
CA THR A 426 23.01 26.73 -16.90
C THR A 426 21.68 26.39 -17.58
N LEU A 427 21.71 26.10 -18.88
CA LEU A 427 20.54 25.80 -19.70
C LEU A 427 20.13 24.32 -19.60
N LEU A 428 20.93 23.45 -18.97
CA LEU A 428 20.55 22.06 -18.66
C LEU A 428 19.38 22.00 -17.67
N ALA A 429 19.23 22.99 -16.79
CA ALA A 429 18.17 23.08 -15.80
C ALA A 429 16.85 23.63 -16.37
N ASP A 430 16.79 23.96 -17.66
CA ASP A 430 15.58 24.47 -18.32
C ASP A 430 14.44 23.45 -18.28
N ILE A 431 13.19 23.94 -18.28
CA ILE A 431 11.97 23.15 -18.15
C ILE A 431 11.84 22.12 -19.27
N MET A 432 12.39 22.41 -20.46
CA MET A 432 12.37 21.48 -21.59
C MET A 432 13.38 20.33 -21.45
N ARG A 433 14.30 20.38 -20.47
CA ARG A 433 15.39 19.41 -20.26
C ARG A 433 15.28 18.71 -18.90
N TYR A 434 16.21 18.95 -17.97
CA TYR A 434 16.17 18.36 -16.62
C TYR A 434 15.21 19.10 -15.66
N GLY A 435 14.76 20.30 -16.02
CA GLY A 435 13.83 21.07 -15.18
C GLY A 435 12.48 20.38 -15.00
N SER A 436 11.85 19.85 -16.06
CA SER A 436 10.54 19.20 -15.92
C SER A 436 10.59 17.90 -15.10
N PRO A 437 11.52 16.95 -15.28
CA PRO A 437 11.58 15.77 -14.41
C PRO A 437 11.75 16.11 -12.93
N ILE A 438 12.61 17.09 -12.61
CA ILE A 438 12.87 17.52 -11.24
C ILE A 438 11.62 18.15 -10.63
N LEU A 439 10.96 19.06 -11.36
CA LEU A 439 9.75 19.74 -10.91
C LEU A 439 8.61 18.74 -10.66
N TYR A 440 8.34 17.85 -11.63
CA TYR A 440 7.28 16.86 -11.49
C TYR A 440 7.51 15.94 -10.30
N LEU A 441 8.71 15.38 -10.15
CA LEU A 441 9.01 14.47 -9.03
C LEU A 441 8.93 15.21 -7.68
N SER A 442 9.38 16.46 -7.63
CA SER A 442 9.32 17.29 -6.41
C SER A 442 7.90 17.62 -5.98
N VAL A 443 6.96 17.77 -6.92
CA VAL A 443 5.53 18.02 -6.63
C VAL A 443 4.79 16.70 -6.36
N TYR A 444 5.08 15.64 -7.11
CA TYR A 444 4.39 14.36 -7.03
C TYR A 444 4.63 13.66 -5.68
N GLY A 445 5.85 13.74 -5.14
CA GLY A 445 6.20 13.15 -3.84
C GLY A 445 5.31 13.61 -2.68
N PRO A 446 5.23 14.92 -2.38
CA PRO A 446 4.34 15.46 -1.34
C PRO A 446 2.86 15.11 -1.54
N VAL A 447 2.36 15.08 -2.78
CA VAL A 447 0.98 14.70 -3.08
C VAL A 447 0.71 13.25 -2.70
N LEU A 448 1.57 12.31 -3.13
CA LEU A 448 1.45 10.90 -2.75
C LEU A 448 1.59 10.69 -1.24
N PHE A 449 2.52 11.39 -0.60
CA PHE A 449 2.71 11.34 0.85
C PHE A 449 1.47 11.85 1.60
N GLY A 450 0.82 12.90 1.09
CA GLY A 450 -0.45 13.40 1.60
C GLY A 450 -1.58 12.37 1.49
N ILE A 451 -1.67 11.64 0.37
CA ILE A 451 -2.64 10.54 0.17
C ILE A 451 -2.42 9.42 1.19
N LEU A 452 -1.18 9.03 1.46
CA LEU A 452 -0.84 8.01 2.46
C LEU A 452 -1.28 8.42 3.87
N ILE A 453 -0.96 9.66 4.26
CA ILE A 453 -1.38 10.19 5.56
C ILE A 453 -2.91 10.25 5.64
N TRP A 454 -3.58 10.67 4.56
CA TRP A 454 -5.03 10.78 4.53
C TRP A 454 -5.70 9.41 4.70
N ALA A 455 -5.19 8.37 4.05
CA ALA A 455 -5.69 7.01 4.17
C ALA A 455 -5.54 6.45 5.60
N ASP A 456 -4.37 6.58 6.21
CA ASP A 456 -4.10 6.01 7.54
C ASP A 456 -4.60 6.87 8.72
N SER A 457 -4.87 8.16 8.48
CA SER A 457 -5.40 9.04 9.53
C SER A 457 -6.88 8.76 9.84
N GLY A 458 -7.54 7.83 9.14
CA GLY A 458 -8.93 7.46 9.42
C GLY A 458 -9.92 8.62 9.26
N SER A 459 -9.65 9.54 8.32
CA SER A 459 -10.51 10.68 8.00
C SER A 459 -10.63 11.75 9.11
N ILE A 460 -9.51 12.39 9.44
CA ILE A 460 -9.48 13.61 10.28
C ILE A 460 -10.18 14.81 9.58
N LEU A 461 -10.34 14.82 8.25
CA LEU A 461 -10.99 15.93 7.55
C LEU A 461 -12.52 15.89 7.68
N THR A 462 -13.12 14.69 7.68
CA THR A 462 -14.54 14.47 8.03
C THR A 462 -14.81 14.73 9.52
N ARG A 463 -13.78 14.69 10.41
CA ARG A 463 -13.91 15.13 11.82
C ARG A 463 -14.31 16.59 12.00
N ARG A 464 -14.12 17.46 11.00
CA ARG A 464 -14.55 18.87 11.07
C ARG A 464 -15.76 19.19 10.21
N PHE A 465 -15.95 18.46 9.10
CA PHE A 465 -17.10 18.71 8.22
C PHE A 465 -18.40 18.04 8.69
N LEU A 466 -18.35 16.90 9.39
CA LEU A 466 -19.57 16.32 9.99
C LEU A 466 -20.00 16.97 11.31
N ASP A 467 -19.17 17.85 11.89
CA ASP A 467 -19.48 18.59 13.12
C ASP A 467 -20.27 19.90 12.84
N THR A 468 -20.98 19.96 11.70
CA THR A 468 -21.83 21.12 11.34
C THR A 468 -23.32 20.79 11.27
N ASN A 469 -23.72 19.53 11.40
CA ASN A 469 -25.13 19.17 11.51
C ASN A 469 -25.38 18.47 12.83
N GLY A 470 -25.60 19.27 13.88
CA GLY A 470 -26.25 18.81 15.10
C GLY A 470 -27.62 18.22 14.77
N HIS A 471 -27.65 16.91 14.48
CA HIS A 471 -28.88 16.15 14.51
C HIS A 471 -29.28 16.03 15.97
N GLN A 472 -30.13 16.96 16.42
CA GLN A 472 -31.01 16.75 17.57
C GLN A 472 -31.92 15.57 17.22
N VAL A 473 -31.45 14.35 17.48
CA VAL A 473 -32.32 13.18 17.53
C VAL A 473 -33.16 13.34 18.79
N ARG A 474 -34.46 13.52 18.56
CA ARG A 474 -35.52 13.58 19.56
C ARG A 474 -35.35 12.44 20.56
N MET A 475 -35.24 12.79 21.85
CA MET A 475 -35.37 11.83 22.93
C MET A 475 -36.80 11.28 22.86
N ASP A 476 -36.95 10.06 22.35
CA ASP A 476 -38.18 9.32 22.60
C ASP A 476 -38.19 8.93 24.08
N GLU A 477 -39.33 9.19 24.73
CA GLU A 477 -39.58 8.87 26.14
C GLU A 477 -39.26 7.39 26.43
N PRO A 478 -38.66 7.06 27.58
CA PRO A 478 -38.48 5.67 27.99
C PRO A 478 -39.86 5.01 28.11
N GLN A 479 -40.07 3.90 27.40
CA GLN A 479 -41.23 3.06 27.62
C GLN A 479 -41.15 2.47 29.03
N ALA A 480 -41.94 3.02 29.94
CA ALA A 480 -41.96 2.79 31.39
C ALA A 480 -42.21 1.33 31.87
N ASN A 481 -42.39 0.38 30.95
CA ASN A 481 -42.66 -1.03 31.30
C ASN A 481 -41.41 -1.94 31.23
N PHE A 482 -40.24 -1.45 30.81
CA PHE A 482 -39.00 -2.23 30.70
C PHE A 482 -37.95 -1.93 31.81
N GLU A 483 -38.18 -0.92 32.65
CA GLU A 483 -37.17 -0.38 33.58
C GLU A 483 -37.03 -1.15 34.92
N ALA A 484 -37.98 -2.02 35.26
CA ALA A 484 -37.97 -2.72 36.55
C ALA A 484 -36.83 -3.75 36.69
N ASN A 485 -36.29 -4.29 35.59
CA ASN A 485 -35.28 -5.36 35.59
C ASN A 485 -33.83 -4.89 35.35
N ARG A 486 -33.55 -3.57 35.26
CA ARG A 486 -32.19 -3.02 34.95
C ARG A 486 -31.65 -2.04 35.98
N GLN A 487 -32.02 -2.21 37.25
CA GLN A 487 -31.57 -1.32 38.33
C GLN A 487 -30.04 -1.26 38.47
N ASP A 488 -29.33 -2.35 38.17
CA ASP A 488 -27.88 -2.44 38.23
C ASP A 488 -27.19 -1.63 37.12
N VAL A 489 -27.67 -1.72 35.89
CA VAL A 489 -27.17 -0.94 34.75
C VAL A 489 -27.42 0.55 34.98
N ALA A 490 -28.60 0.92 35.49
CA ALA A 490 -28.91 2.31 35.82
C ALA A 490 -28.14 2.85 37.05
N ALA A 491 -27.83 2.00 38.01
CA ALA A 491 -26.98 2.35 39.15
C ALA A 491 -25.52 2.52 38.72
N GLU A 492 -25.00 1.61 37.91
CA GLU A 492 -23.66 1.70 37.31
C GLU A 492 -23.53 2.96 36.45
N ALA A 493 -24.47 3.25 35.56
CA ALA A 493 -24.44 4.45 34.73
C ALA A 493 -24.36 5.75 35.58
N ARG A 494 -25.10 5.82 36.69
CA ARG A 494 -25.04 6.95 37.63
C ARG A 494 -23.71 7.00 38.40
N ALA A 495 -23.20 5.85 38.84
CA ALA A 495 -21.92 5.76 39.53
C ALA A 495 -20.77 6.24 38.64
N VAL A 496 -20.74 5.80 37.38
CA VAL A 496 -19.65 6.08 36.42
C VAL A 496 -19.59 7.55 36.00
N ALA A 497 -20.74 8.23 35.96
CA ALA A 497 -20.79 9.66 35.70
C ALA A 497 -20.02 10.48 36.75
N SER A 498 -19.92 9.98 37.99
CA SER A 498 -19.24 10.65 39.10
C SER A 498 -17.93 9.98 39.54
N SER A 499 -17.63 8.77 39.04
CA SER A 499 -16.44 8.02 39.42
C SER A 499 -15.16 8.59 38.80
N ASN A 500 -14.02 8.31 39.42
CA ASN A 500 -12.69 8.62 38.88
C ASN A 500 -11.98 7.34 38.40
N ASP A 501 -12.75 6.45 37.78
CA ASP A 501 -12.25 5.17 37.28
C ASP A 501 -11.20 5.37 36.18
N ALA A 502 -10.30 4.39 36.05
CA ALA A 502 -9.23 4.44 35.05
C ALA A 502 -9.78 4.41 33.63
N LEU A 503 -10.89 3.69 33.41
CA LEU A 503 -11.68 3.71 32.19
C LEU A 503 -13.14 4.04 32.52
N ARG A 504 -13.73 5.00 31.80
CA ARG A 504 -15.15 5.35 31.91
C ARG A 504 -15.77 5.45 30.53
N LEU A 505 -16.89 4.76 30.34
CA LEU A 505 -17.73 4.86 29.15
C LEU A 505 -19.03 5.56 29.56
N LEU A 506 -19.38 6.63 28.85
CA LEU A 506 -20.56 7.44 29.14
C LEU A 506 -21.47 7.51 27.91
N HIS A 507 -22.65 6.90 28.01
CA HIS A 507 -23.73 6.96 27.02
C HIS A 507 -23.31 6.61 25.59
N LEU A 508 -22.43 5.61 25.43
CA LEU A 508 -21.89 5.25 24.12
C LEU A 508 -22.96 4.68 23.19
N THR A 509 -23.11 5.29 22.03
CA THR A 509 -24.02 4.84 20.97
C THR A 509 -23.30 4.83 19.61
N LYS A 510 -23.50 3.78 18.82
CA LYS A 510 -23.00 3.67 17.45
C LYS A 510 -23.99 2.97 16.52
N THR A 511 -24.19 3.58 15.35
CA THR A 511 -25.11 3.15 14.29
C THR A 511 -24.34 2.92 13.00
N PHE A 512 -24.59 1.79 12.33
CA PHE A 512 -24.08 1.49 10.99
C PHE A 512 -25.25 1.23 10.06
N GLU A 513 -25.31 1.94 8.92
CA GLU A 513 -26.37 1.77 7.90
C GLU A 513 -27.80 1.80 8.47
N GLY A 514 -28.04 2.63 9.50
CA GLY A 514 -29.33 2.74 10.19
C GLY A 514 -29.59 1.68 11.27
N ASN A 515 -28.72 0.69 11.46
CA ASN A 515 -28.81 -0.29 12.55
C ASN A 515 -27.93 0.14 13.74
N LYS A 516 -28.54 0.33 14.92
CA LYS A 516 -27.80 0.57 16.15
C LYS A 516 -27.08 -0.70 16.60
N VAL A 517 -25.76 -0.67 16.59
CA VAL A 517 -24.89 -1.79 17.01
C VAL A 517 -24.51 -1.67 18.49
N VAL A 518 -24.35 -0.44 18.97
CA VAL A 518 -24.17 -0.13 20.40
C VAL A 518 -25.17 0.98 20.74
N ASP A 519 -25.92 0.83 21.83
CA ASP A 519 -26.97 1.78 22.22
C ASP A 519 -26.85 2.08 23.73
N ASP A 520 -26.56 3.33 24.05
CA ASP A 520 -26.46 3.88 25.41
C ASP A 520 -25.67 3.04 26.44
N VAL A 521 -24.49 2.55 26.08
CA VAL A 521 -23.65 1.73 26.99
C VAL A 521 -22.83 2.62 27.92
N SER A 522 -23.00 2.42 29.23
CA SER A 522 -22.26 3.14 30.29
C SER A 522 -21.73 2.18 31.35
N TYR A 523 -20.42 2.17 31.57
CA TYR A 523 -19.77 1.42 32.66
C TYR A 523 -18.36 1.95 32.97
N GLY A 524 -17.86 1.67 34.18
CA GLY A 524 -16.55 2.09 34.65
C GLY A 524 -15.69 0.92 35.09
N VAL A 525 -14.38 1.05 34.89
CA VAL A 525 -13.39 0.05 35.32
C VAL A 525 -12.30 0.75 36.15
N SER A 526 -12.35 0.48 37.45
CA SER A 526 -11.37 0.91 38.43
C SER A 526 -10.01 0.22 38.24
N ARG A 527 -8.98 0.72 38.91
CA ARG A 527 -7.69 0.00 39.00
C ARG A 527 -7.89 -1.33 39.73
N ASP A 528 -6.98 -2.28 39.49
CA ASP A 528 -7.02 -3.63 40.08
C ASP A 528 -8.30 -4.41 39.75
N THR A 529 -8.96 -4.05 38.64
CA THR A 529 -10.23 -4.64 38.21
C THR A 529 -10.06 -5.23 36.83
N ILE A 530 -10.34 -6.52 36.71
CA ILE A 530 -10.50 -7.21 35.44
C ILE A 530 -11.99 -7.25 35.12
N PHE A 531 -12.40 -6.50 34.11
CA PHE A 531 -13.77 -6.45 33.61
C PHE A 531 -13.93 -7.38 32.40
N ALA A 532 -14.78 -8.40 32.49
CA ALA A 532 -15.14 -9.25 31.36
C ALA A 532 -16.44 -8.77 30.70
N MET A 533 -16.37 -8.48 29.40
CA MET A 533 -17.51 -8.16 28.56
C MET A 533 -17.98 -9.43 27.85
N LEU A 534 -19.09 -9.98 28.33
CA LEU A 534 -19.73 -11.19 27.81
C LEU A 534 -20.90 -10.82 26.89
N GLY A 535 -21.09 -11.56 25.82
CA GLY A 535 -22.21 -11.37 24.90
C GLY A 535 -22.14 -12.37 23.75
N PRO A 536 -23.25 -12.67 23.07
CA PRO A 536 -23.22 -13.50 21.86
C PRO A 536 -22.47 -12.81 20.72
N ASN A 537 -22.24 -13.54 19.62
CA ASN A 537 -21.73 -12.95 18.39
C ASN A 537 -22.70 -11.86 17.88
N GLY A 538 -22.15 -10.76 17.37
CA GLY A 538 -22.98 -9.61 16.94
C GLY A 538 -23.47 -8.69 18.08
N ALA A 539 -23.18 -8.98 19.35
CA ALA A 539 -23.62 -8.16 20.50
C ALA A 539 -23.03 -6.74 20.59
N GLY A 540 -22.10 -6.35 19.71
CA GLY A 540 -21.45 -5.04 19.72
C GLY A 540 -20.12 -4.97 20.49
N LYS A 541 -19.63 -6.09 21.06
CA LYS A 541 -18.36 -6.18 21.84
C LYS A 541 -17.16 -5.54 21.13
N THR A 542 -16.86 -5.99 19.90
CA THR A 542 -15.74 -5.50 19.10
C THR A 542 -15.91 -4.03 18.71
N THR A 543 -17.15 -3.60 18.43
CA THR A 543 -17.48 -2.19 18.14
C THR A 543 -17.19 -1.31 19.35
N THR A 544 -17.59 -1.73 20.55
CA THR A 544 -17.27 -1.04 21.81
C THR A 544 -15.76 -0.96 22.02
N PHE A 545 -15.02 -2.05 21.79
CA PHE A 545 -13.56 -2.04 21.86
C PHE A 545 -12.91 -1.06 20.89
N ASN A 546 -13.37 -1.02 19.63
CA ASN A 546 -12.86 -0.10 18.62
C ASN A 546 -13.17 1.36 18.97
N MET A 547 -14.29 1.63 19.65
CA MET A 547 -14.58 2.96 20.20
C MET A 547 -13.64 3.33 21.36
N ILE A 548 -13.32 2.40 22.27
CA ILE A 548 -12.35 2.64 23.35
C ILE A 548 -10.93 2.85 22.79
N ARG A 549 -10.54 2.11 21.75
CA ARG A 549 -9.26 2.31 21.03
C ARG A 549 -9.18 3.67 20.32
N GLY A 550 -10.33 4.25 20.00
CA GLY A 550 -10.45 5.48 19.20
C GLY A 550 -10.32 5.24 17.70
N ASP A 551 -10.51 3.99 17.24
CA ASP A 551 -10.55 3.62 15.83
C ASP A 551 -11.92 3.96 15.21
N ILE A 552 -12.99 3.84 16.00
CA ILE A 552 -14.36 4.22 15.63
C ILE A 552 -14.82 5.36 16.54
N ILE A 553 -15.37 6.42 15.94
CA ILE A 553 -15.95 7.54 16.68
C ILE A 553 -17.41 7.17 17.05
N PRO A 554 -17.80 7.22 18.34
CA PRO A 554 -19.20 7.06 18.75
C PRO A 554 -20.07 8.17 18.17
N ASP A 555 -21.33 7.87 17.85
CA ASP A 555 -22.30 8.87 17.39
C ASP A 555 -22.83 9.72 18.55
N ARG A 556 -22.86 9.14 19.76
CA ARG A 556 -23.21 9.81 21.02
C ARG A 556 -22.38 9.22 22.15
N GLY A 557 -22.07 10.06 23.14
CA GLY A 557 -21.30 9.68 24.32
C GLY A 557 -19.80 9.93 24.17
N ASP A 558 -19.03 9.57 25.19
CA ASP A 558 -17.57 9.73 25.22
C ASP A 558 -16.90 8.62 26.04
N VAL A 559 -15.61 8.41 25.79
CA VAL A 559 -14.74 7.47 26.51
C VAL A 559 -13.62 8.24 27.18
N PHE A 560 -13.45 8.05 28.49
CA PHE A 560 -12.37 8.66 29.25
C PHE A 560 -11.38 7.60 29.73
N ILE A 561 -10.10 7.81 29.43
CA ILE A 561 -8.97 7.01 29.91
C ILE A 561 -8.12 7.89 30.81
N LYS A 562 -8.00 7.56 32.10
CA LYS A 562 -7.29 8.35 33.11
C LYS A 562 -7.73 9.83 33.09
N GLY A 563 -9.04 10.06 32.98
CA GLY A 563 -9.65 11.39 32.88
C GLY A 563 -9.48 12.11 31.53
N THR A 564 -8.79 11.51 30.56
CA THR A 564 -8.60 12.08 29.21
C THR A 564 -9.61 11.52 28.23
N SER A 565 -10.37 12.39 27.54
CA SER A 565 -11.31 11.98 26.50
C SER A 565 -10.57 11.44 25.26
N VAL A 566 -11.04 10.30 24.76
CA VAL A 566 -10.55 9.68 23.52
C VAL A 566 -10.93 10.52 22.30
N LEU A 567 -12.01 11.30 22.37
CA LEU A 567 -12.48 12.17 21.30
C LEU A 567 -11.66 13.46 21.20
N THR A 568 -11.47 14.16 22.32
CA THR A 568 -10.76 15.45 22.31
C THR A 568 -9.25 15.28 22.20
N SER A 569 -8.70 14.28 22.90
CA SER A 569 -7.25 14.11 23.08
C SER A 569 -6.80 12.65 22.85
N PRO A 570 -7.08 12.06 21.65
CA PRO A 570 -6.84 10.64 21.37
C PRO A 570 -5.38 10.22 21.57
N ARG A 571 -4.42 11.10 21.25
CA ARG A 571 -2.98 10.79 21.37
C ARG A 571 -2.56 10.56 22.82
N ILE A 572 -3.07 11.40 23.73
CA ILE A 572 -2.74 11.31 25.16
C ILE A 572 -3.45 10.10 25.77
N ALA A 573 -4.72 9.89 25.42
CA ALA A 573 -5.49 8.73 25.86
C ALA A 573 -4.80 7.39 25.45
N ARG A 574 -4.31 7.29 24.20
CA ARG A 574 -3.60 6.09 23.69
C ARG A 574 -2.24 5.81 24.35
N LEU A 575 -1.60 6.80 24.98
CA LEU A 575 -0.37 6.53 25.75
C LEU A 575 -0.67 5.65 26.95
N SER A 576 -1.79 5.91 27.63
CA SER A 576 -2.26 5.14 28.80
C SER A 576 -3.07 3.89 28.46
N LEU A 577 -3.23 3.56 27.17
CA LEU A 577 -3.95 2.39 26.68
C LEU A 577 -2.98 1.33 26.12
N GLY A 578 -3.15 0.08 26.52
CA GLY A 578 -2.52 -1.09 25.90
C GLY A 578 -3.55 -1.94 25.19
N VAL A 579 -3.23 -2.52 24.04
CA VAL A 579 -4.18 -3.33 23.26
C VAL A 579 -3.55 -4.65 22.84
N CYS A 580 -4.17 -5.75 23.25
CA CYS A 580 -3.92 -7.10 22.77
C CYS A 580 -5.08 -7.52 21.84
N PRO A 581 -4.92 -7.46 20.50
CA PRO A 581 -5.97 -7.80 19.54
C PRO A 581 -6.26 -9.31 19.49
N GLN A 582 -7.38 -9.75 18.92
CA GLN A 582 -7.74 -11.17 18.77
C GLN A 582 -6.72 -11.97 17.95
N PHE A 583 -6.30 -11.44 16.79
CA PHE A 583 -5.27 -12.07 15.97
C PHE A 583 -3.87 -11.60 16.36
N THR A 584 -2.93 -12.54 16.42
CA THR A 584 -1.57 -12.26 16.85
C THR A 584 -0.77 -11.58 15.72
N ALA A 585 -0.81 -10.24 15.71
CA ALA A 585 -0.22 -9.39 14.68
C ALA A 585 1.29 -9.14 14.90
N ILE A 586 2.12 -10.17 14.75
CA ILE A 586 3.56 -10.12 15.08
C ILE A 586 4.43 -10.14 13.82
N ASP A 587 5.55 -9.41 13.84
CA ASP A 587 6.50 -9.42 12.74
C ASP A 587 7.35 -10.69 12.78
N SER A 588 7.14 -11.57 11.81
CA SER A 588 7.84 -12.86 11.69
C SER A 588 9.37 -12.78 11.69
N GLN A 589 9.94 -11.62 11.35
CA GLN A 589 11.38 -11.41 11.19
C GLN A 589 12.06 -10.84 12.44
N LEU A 590 11.34 -10.59 13.53
CA LEU A 590 11.88 -10.02 14.76
C LEU A 590 11.85 -11.03 15.91
N THR A 591 12.82 -10.92 16.83
CA THR A 591 12.83 -11.72 18.09
C THR A 591 11.88 -11.14 19.14
N VAL A 592 11.58 -11.91 20.20
CA VAL A 592 10.79 -11.43 21.35
C VAL A 592 11.38 -10.13 21.92
N ARG A 593 12.69 -10.11 22.16
CA ARG A 593 13.42 -8.95 22.70
C ARG A 593 13.38 -7.76 21.74
N GLU A 594 13.55 -7.99 20.44
CA GLU A 594 13.50 -6.93 19.44
C GLU A 594 12.11 -6.30 19.32
N HIS A 595 11.04 -7.09 19.43
CA HIS A 595 9.66 -6.57 19.48
C HIS A 595 9.48 -5.62 20.66
N LEU A 596 9.78 -6.07 21.88
CA LEU A 596 9.63 -5.25 23.08
C LEU A 596 10.53 -4.00 23.02
N LEU A 597 11.72 -4.10 22.43
CA LEU A 597 12.59 -2.95 22.20
C LEU A 597 11.95 -1.90 21.27
N ILE A 598 11.29 -2.32 20.19
CA ILE A 598 10.64 -1.41 19.23
C ILE A 598 9.42 -0.77 19.88
N TYR A 599 8.52 -1.57 20.46
CA TYR A 599 7.30 -1.05 21.08
C TYR A 599 7.58 -0.17 22.31
N GLY A 600 8.61 -0.47 23.11
CA GLY A 600 9.04 0.39 24.21
C GLY A 600 9.56 1.74 23.72
N ARG A 601 10.27 1.78 22.58
CA ARG A 601 10.68 3.05 21.94
C ARG A 601 9.50 3.83 21.38
N LEU A 602 8.49 3.16 20.83
CA LEU A 602 7.25 3.78 20.35
C LEU A 602 6.43 4.38 21.50
N LYS A 603 6.33 3.67 22.63
CA LYS A 603 5.72 4.15 23.89
C LYS A 603 6.54 5.22 24.62
N GLY A 604 7.72 5.58 24.12
CA GLY A 604 8.50 6.72 24.60
C GLY A 604 9.43 6.45 25.78
N LEU A 605 9.77 5.18 26.04
CA LEU A 605 10.80 4.81 27.03
C LEU A 605 12.18 5.27 26.55
N ASN A 606 13.01 5.76 27.47
CA ASN A 606 14.35 6.24 27.11
C ASN A 606 15.26 5.08 26.70
N ARG A 607 16.08 5.32 25.68
CA ARG A 607 17.10 4.36 25.26
C ARG A 607 18.10 4.17 26.40
N GLY A 608 18.52 2.92 26.65
CA GLY A 608 19.51 2.60 27.67
C GLY A 608 18.93 1.68 28.73
N ASN A 609 19.25 1.97 30.00
CA ASN A 609 18.92 1.09 31.12
C ASN A 609 17.40 1.00 31.36
N GLU A 610 16.69 2.14 31.33
CA GLU A 610 15.23 2.21 31.52
C GLU A 610 14.48 1.21 30.62
N LEU A 611 14.71 1.27 29.31
CA LEU A 611 14.08 0.36 28.35
C LEU A 611 14.50 -1.11 28.60
N LYS A 612 15.77 -1.38 28.91
CA LYS A 612 16.24 -2.75 29.17
C LYS A 612 15.59 -3.35 30.41
N THR A 613 15.54 -2.61 31.52
CA THR A 613 14.91 -3.06 32.77
C THR A 613 13.43 -3.37 32.58
N ASN A 614 12.69 -2.50 31.86
CA ASN A 614 11.29 -2.73 31.55
C ASN A 614 11.08 -3.98 30.68
N ILE A 615 11.94 -4.20 29.69
CA ILE A 615 11.87 -5.39 28.82
C ILE A 615 12.13 -6.66 29.63
N GLU A 616 13.17 -6.69 30.47
CA GLU A 616 13.47 -7.85 31.32
C GLU A 616 12.33 -8.14 32.30
N ALA A 617 11.82 -7.12 32.99
CA ALA A 617 10.68 -7.27 33.90
C ALA A 617 9.45 -7.87 33.19
N LEU A 618 9.13 -7.40 31.98
CA LEU A 618 8.03 -7.94 31.18
C LEU A 618 8.28 -9.37 30.70
N MET A 619 9.49 -9.71 30.28
CA MET A 619 9.83 -11.06 29.84
C MET A 619 9.78 -12.08 30.99
N ILE A 620 10.15 -11.67 32.21
CA ILE A 620 10.02 -12.50 33.40
C ILE A 620 8.53 -12.66 33.76
N ALA A 621 7.79 -11.55 33.85
CA ALA A 621 6.37 -11.56 34.22
C ALA A 621 5.50 -12.36 33.24
N THR A 622 5.87 -12.40 31.96
CA THR A 622 5.16 -13.17 30.91
C THR A 622 5.77 -14.55 30.63
N SER A 623 6.79 -14.98 31.40
CA SER A 623 7.50 -16.24 31.20
C SER A 623 8.09 -16.41 29.78
N LEU A 624 8.50 -15.32 29.15
CA LEU A 624 9.12 -15.30 27.81
C LEU A 624 10.65 -15.21 27.85
N HIS A 625 11.26 -15.06 29.03
CA HIS A 625 12.70 -14.88 29.20
C HIS A 625 13.54 -15.96 28.48
N MET A 626 13.15 -17.23 28.56
CA MET A 626 13.83 -18.34 27.87
C MET A 626 13.75 -18.29 26.33
N TYR A 627 12.83 -17.49 25.78
CA TYR A 627 12.61 -17.33 24.35
C TYR A 627 13.00 -15.92 23.85
N ALA A 628 13.72 -15.13 24.66
CA ALA A 628 14.03 -13.72 24.39
C ALA A 628 14.64 -13.49 23.00
N ASP A 629 15.58 -14.34 22.58
CA ASP A 629 16.28 -14.22 21.30
C ASP A 629 15.73 -15.14 20.20
N ARG A 630 14.61 -15.82 20.47
CA ARG A 630 13.90 -16.64 19.48
C ARG A 630 13.07 -15.74 18.58
N LEU A 631 13.04 -16.06 17.28
CA LEU A 631 12.16 -15.40 16.32
C LEU A 631 10.69 -15.61 16.69
N ALA A 632 9.87 -14.57 16.55
CA ALA A 632 8.44 -14.66 16.82
C ALA A 632 7.72 -15.74 15.98
N SER A 633 8.18 -15.94 14.75
CA SER A 633 7.67 -16.99 13.85
C SER A 633 7.92 -18.42 14.35
N GLN A 634 8.87 -18.62 15.26
CA GLN A 634 9.21 -19.93 15.84
C GLN A 634 8.58 -20.18 17.21
N LEU A 635 7.79 -19.23 17.72
CA LEU A 635 7.05 -19.39 18.97
C LEU A 635 5.78 -20.22 18.73
N SER A 636 5.36 -20.98 19.75
CA SER A 636 4.03 -21.59 19.78
C SER A 636 2.95 -20.50 19.83
N GLY A 637 1.73 -20.80 19.37
CA GLY A 637 0.62 -19.83 19.37
C GLY A 637 0.38 -19.19 20.75
N GLY A 638 0.44 -19.98 21.83
CA GLY A 638 0.34 -19.46 23.20
C GLY A 638 1.46 -18.49 23.59
N ASN A 639 2.71 -18.77 23.20
CA ASN A 639 3.83 -17.86 23.46
C ASN A 639 3.79 -16.60 22.59
N GLN A 640 3.27 -16.70 21.36
CA GLN A 640 2.97 -15.52 20.54
C GLN A 640 1.89 -14.65 21.22
N ARG A 641 0.87 -15.27 21.83
CA ARG A 641 -0.17 -14.56 22.60
C ARG A 641 0.41 -13.85 23.81
N LYS A 642 1.29 -14.52 24.56
CA LYS A 642 2.04 -13.91 25.68
C LYS A 642 2.90 -12.73 25.21
N LEU A 643 3.51 -12.82 24.02
CA LEU A 643 4.27 -11.70 23.43
C LEU A 643 3.35 -10.53 23.09
N SER A 644 2.17 -10.79 22.53
CA SER A 644 1.16 -9.75 22.28
C SER A 644 0.71 -9.05 23.58
N LEU A 645 0.52 -9.82 24.65
CA LEU A 645 0.24 -9.27 25.99
C LEU A 645 1.42 -8.43 26.52
N ALA A 646 2.66 -8.91 26.38
CA ALA A 646 3.84 -8.17 26.79
C ALA A 646 3.99 -6.84 26.04
N ILE A 647 3.66 -6.82 24.74
CA ILE A 647 3.61 -5.59 23.93
C ILE A 647 2.52 -4.65 24.43
N ALA A 648 1.34 -5.18 24.77
CA ALA A 648 0.26 -4.37 25.31
C ALA A 648 0.62 -3.72 26.66
N LEU A 649 1.44 -4.39 27.48
CA LEU A 649 1.84 -3.92 28.81
C LEU A 649 3.03 -2.94 28.83
N ILE A 650 3.75 -2.79 27.72
CA ILE A 650 4.94 -1.95 27.68
C ILE A 650 4.59 -0.46 27.77
N GLY A 651 5.39 0.31 28.52
CA GLY A 651 5.09 1.71 28.82
C GLY A 651 4.03 1.91 29.91
N ASN A 652 3.81 0.88 30.74
CA ASN A 652 2.94 0.90 31.92
C ASN A 652 1.54 1.53 31.69
N PRO A 653 0.75 1.02 30.73
CA PRO A 653 -0.58 1.56 30.50
C PRO A 653 -1.46 1.37 31.74
N SER A 654 -2.35 2.35 31.97
CA SER A 654 -3.33 2.31 33.05
C SER A 654 -4.53 1.43 32.69
N VAL A 655 -4.86 1.35 31.39
CA VAL A 655 -5.95 0.53 30.86
C VAL A 655 -5.40 -0.44 29.82
N VAL A 656 -5.76 -1.72 29.90
CA VAL A 656 -5.37 -2.74 28.92
C VAL A 656 -6.62 -3.39 28.35
N LEU A 657 -6.75 -3.39 27.03
CA LEU A 657 -7.82 -4.08 26.30
C LEU A 657 -7.29 -5.40 25.77
N ILE A 658 -8.00 -6.48 26.05
CA ILE A 658 -7.64 -7.82 25.58
C ILE A 658 -8.84 -8.40 24.84
N ASP A 659 -8.65 -8.65 23.56
CA ASP A 659 -9.73 -9.11 22.69
C ASP A 659 -9.64 -10.61 22.49
N GLU A 660 -10.58 -11.37 23.07
CA GLU A 660 -10.64 -12.84 23.06
C GLU A 660 -9.30 -13.51 23.37
N PHE A 661 -8.91 -13.49 24.65
CA PHE A 661 -7.55 -13.84 25.03
C PHE A 661 -7.19 -15.31 24.77
N SER A 662 -8.07 -16.24 25.16
CA SER A 662 -7.79 -17.69 25.20
C SER A 662 -8.35 -18.52 24.03
N THR A 663 -8.85 -17.88 22.97
CA THR A 663 -9.45 -18.58 21.83
C THR A 663 -8.41 -19.35 21.01
N GLY A 664 -8.72 -20.60 20.64
CA GLY A 664 -7.84 -21.45 19.84
C GLY A 664 -6.58 -22.00 20.55
N ILE A 665 -6.47 -21.86 21.87
CA ILE A 665 -5.33 -22.37 22.68
C ILE A 665 -5.73 -23.64 23.43
N ASP A 666 -4.81 -24.60 23.60
CA ASP A 666 -5.01 -25.82 24.38
C ASP A 666 -5.28 -25.55 25.88
N ALA A 667 -6.06 -26.40 26.54
CA ALA A 667 -6.57 -26.19 27.90
C ALA A 667 -5.46 -25.96 28.95
N LYS A 668 -4.33 -26.66 28.85
CA LYS A 668 -3.19 -26.42 29.75
C LYS A 668 -2.60 -25.03 29.55
N MET A 669 -2.34 -24.65 28.29
CA MET A 669 -1.79 -23.35 27.95
C MET A 669 -2.74 -22.21 28.30
N LYS A 670 -4.07 -22.40 28.21
CA LYS A 670 -5.05 -21.42 28.68
C LYS A 670 -4.86 -21.09 30.16
N ARG A 671 -4.75 -22.10 31.02
CA ARG A 671 -4.54 -21.90 32.47
C ARG A 671 -3.23 -21.19 32.79
N ASP A 672 -2.14 -21.56 32.11
CA ASP A 672 -0.85 -20.89 32.23
C ASP A 672 -0.90 -19.42 31.79
N MET A 673 -1.74 -19.13 30.80
CA MET A 673 -1.92 -17.79 30.27
C MET A 673 -2.82 -16.95 31.21
N TRP A 674 -3.84 -17.55 31.82
CA TRP A 674 -4.67 -16.91 32.84
C TRP A 674 -3.87 -16.56 34.10
N SER A 675 -3.01 -17.45 34.57
CA SER A 675 -2.12 -17.15 35.70
C SER A 675 -1.16 -16.00 35.36
N THR A 676 -0.59 -16.01 34.15
CA THR A 676 0.24 -14.89 33.64
C THR A 676 -0.55 -13.58 33.67
N LEU A 677 -1.81 -13.59 33.21
CA LEU A 677 -2.63 -12.38 33.16
C LEU A 677 -2.98 -11.84 34.55
N ARG A 678 -3.33 -12.70 35.51
CA ARG A 678 -3.61 -12.28 36.89
C ARG A 678 -2.39 -11.60 37.52
N ASN A 679 -1.19 -12.13 37.28
CA ASN A 679 0.04 -11.58 37.83
C ASN A 679 0.36 -10.17 37.27
N VAL A 680 0.07 -9.92 36.00
CA VAL A 680 0.32 -8.61 35.35
C VAL A 680 -0.85 -7.63 35.48
N ALA A 681 -2.00 -8.08 35.97
CA ALA A 681 -3.20 -7.24 36.15
C ALA A 681 -3.12 -6.29 37.34
N VAL A 682 -2.27 -6.60 38.32
CA VAL A 682 -2.07 -5.76 39.51
C VAL A 682 -1.65 -4.34 39.10
N GLY A 683 -2.35 -3.35 39.64
CA GLY A 683 -2.20 -1.92 39.39
C GLY A 683 -2.88 -1.41 38.11
N LYS A 684 -3.65 -2.24 37.38
CA LYS A 684 -4.21 -1.91 36.06
C LYS A 684 -5.73 -2.12 36.00
N ALA A 685 -6.38 -1.39 35.10
CA ALA A 685 -7.75 -1.68 34.69
C ALA A 685 -7.70 -2.52 33.40
N ILE A 686 -8.17 -3.76 33.46
CA ILE A 686 -8.16 -4.66 32.30
C ILE A 686 -9.59 -4.87 31.83
N VAL A 687 -9.81 -4.75 30.52
CA VAL A 687 -11.07 -5.09 29.87
C VAL A 687 -10.83 -6.27 28.95
N ILE A 688 -11.58 -7.35 29.13
CA ILE A 688 -11.48 -8.56 28.32
C ILE A 688 -12.81 -8.77 27.61
N THR A 689 -12.80 -8.93 26.28
CA THR A 689 -13.95 -9.51 25.56
C THR A 689 -13.77 -11.01 25.51
N THR A 690 -14.81 -11.75 25.88
CA THR A 690 -14.81 -13.20 25.75
C THR A 690 -16.22 -13.70 25.49
N HIS A 691 -16.31 -14.83 24.78
CA HIS A 691 -17.52 -15.63 24.68
C HIS A 691 -17.44 -16.86 25.60
N SER A 692 -16.34 -17.05 26.34
CA SER A 692 -16.15 -18.16 27.27
C SER A 692 -16.47 -17.72 28.70
N MET A 693 -17.52 -18.33 29.27
CA MET A 693 -17.91 -18.07 30.65
C MET A 693 -16.90 -18.67 31.65
N GLU A 694 -16.18 -19.72 31.25
CA GLU A 694 -15.04 -20.27 32.01
C GLU A 694 -13.90 -19.25 32.11
N GLU A 695 -13.58 -18.54 31.02
CA GLU A 695 -12.56 -17.51 31.02
C GLU A 695 -12.96 -16.31 31.89
N ALA A 696 -14.21 -15.84 31.76
CA ALA A 696 -14.72 -14.76 32.57
C ALA A 696 -14.76 -15.13 34.05
N SER A 697 -15.19 -16.34 34.41
CA SER A 697 -15.23 -16.78 35.81
C SER A 697 -13.85 -16.97 36.42
N ALA A 698 -12.85 -17.37 35.62
CA ALA A 698 -11.49 -17.57 36.09
C ALA A 698 -10.69 -16.26 36.23
N LEU A 699 -11.00 -15.22 35.46
CA LEU A 699 -10.18 -14.00 35.38
C LEU A 699 -10.87 -12.73 35.90
N ALA A 700 -12.18 -12.60 35.73
CA ALA A 700 -12.85 -11.32 35.93
C ALA A 700 -13.26 -11.10 37.38
N ASN A 701 -13.07 -9.87 37.87
CA ASN A 701 -13.61 -9.43 39.15
C ASN A 701 -15.01 -8.81 38.96
N LYS A 702 -15.26 -8.27 37.76
CA LYS A 702 -16.51 -7.63 37.36
C LYS A 702 -16.90 -8.12 35.97
N VAL A 703 -18.18 -8.40 35.76
CA VAL A 703 -18.70 -8.91 34.49
C VAL A 703 -19.80 -7.99 33.99
N GLY A 704 -19.80 -7.69 32.70
CA GLY A 704 -20.88 -7.00 32.01
C GLY A 704 -21.41 -7.86 30.87
N ILE A 705 -22.72 -8.12 30.86
CA ILE A 705 -23.40 -8.85 29.80
C ILE A 705 -23.97 -7.83 28.81
N ILE A 706 -23.51 -7.85 27.56
CA ILE A 706 -23.89 -6.91 26.50
C ILE A 706 -24.65 -7.61 25.37
N SER A 707 -25.67 -6.94 24.85
CA SER A 707 -26.35 -7.25 23.59
C SER A 707 -26.93 -5.96 23.02
N LYS A 708 -26.13 -5.24 22.22
CA LYS A 708 -26.33 -3.84 21.79
C LYS A 708 -26.31 -2.82 22.94
N GLN A 709 -27.03 -3.11 24.01
CA GLN A 709 -27.07 -2.40 25.28
C GLN A 709 -26.43 -3.25 26.37
N LEU A 710 -26.02 -2.62 27.47
CA LEU A 710 -25.61 -3.36 28.67
C LEU A 710 -26.87 -3.92 29.34
N LEU A 711 -26.95 -5.24 29.49
CA LEU A 711 -28.11 -5.93 30.05
C LEU A 711 -27.99 -6.16 31.55
N ALA A 712 -26.78 -6.50 32.01
CA ALA A 712 -26.48 -6.73 33.42
C ALA A 712 -25.01 -6.39 33.70
N VAL A 713 -24.72 -5.93 34.92
CA VAL A 713 -23.37 -5.61 35.38
C VAL A 713 -23.21 -5.90 36.88
N GLY A 714 -22.04 -6.39 37.29
CA GLY A 714 -21.72 -6.62 38.69
C GLY A 714 -20.55 -7.57 38.90
N SER A 715 -20.23 -7.90 40.15
CA SER A 715 -19.31 -9.00 40.42
C SER A 715 -19.96 -10.35 40.06
N ILE A 716 -19.15 -11.40 39.92
CA ILE A 716 -19.65 -12.75 39.61
C ILE A 716 -20.62 -13.22 40.71
N ASP A 717 -20.28 -13.01 41.98
CA ASP A 717 -21.12 -13.40 43.11
C ASP A 717 -22.43 -12.58 43.16
N ASP A 718 -22.36 -11.27 42.84
CA ASP A 718 -23.58 -10.44 42.74
C ASP A 718 -24.49 -10.91 41.61
N LEU A 719 -23.94 -11.33 40.48
CA LEU A 719 -24.73 -11.83 39.35
C LEU A 719 -25.34 -13.20 39.67
N ILE A 720 -24.59 -14.12 40.27
CA ILE A 720 -25.10 -15.45 40.64
C ILE A 720 -26.21 -15.31 41.69
N SER A 721 -26.00 -14.53 42.74
CA SER A 721 -26.98 -14.35 43.81
C SER A 721 -28.31 -13.75 43.34
N ARG A 722 -28.31 -12.92 42.28
CA ARG A 722 -29.51 -12.27 41.73
C ARG A 722 -30.37 -13.18 40.85
N TYR A 723 -29.76 -14.09 40.08
CA TYR A 723 -30.46 -14.80 39.01
C TYR A 723 -30.73 -16.28 39.32
N ALA A 724 -29.87 -17.01 40.04
CA ALA A 724 -30.13 -18.38 40.52
C ALA A 724 -29.07 -18.83 41.54
N THR A 725 -29.44 -19.53 42.62
CA THR A 725 -28.45 -19.98 43.62
C THR A 725 -27.98 -21.42 43.39
N TYR A 726 -28.89 -22.35 43.10
CA TYR A 726 -28.54 -23.76 42.87
C TYR A 726 -29.33 -24.36 41.71
N GLN A 727 -28.71 -25.31 41.02
CA GLN A 727 -29.32 -26.16 40.00
C GLN A 727 -29.28 -27.61 40.44
N VAL A 728 -30.39 -28.31 40.28
CA VAL A 728 -30.51 -29.75 40.52
C VAL A 728 -30.66 -30.44 39.19
N HIS A 729 -29.74 -31.34 38.86
CA HIS A 729 -29.78 -32.15 37.66
C HIS A 729 -30.05 -33.60 38.01
N PHE A 730 -31.09 -34.18 37.41
CA PHE A 730 -31.45 -35.58 37.60
C PHE A 730 -30.94 -36.42 36.43
N SER A 731 -30.32 -37.57 36.72
CA SER A 731 -30.03 -38.58 35.70
C SER A 731 -31.30 -39.39 35.45
N CYS A 732 -32.03 -39.05 34.39
CA CYS A 732 -33.32 -39.66 34.05
C CYS A 732 -33.22 -40.51 32.76
N PRO A 733 -33.07 -41.84 32.85
CA PRO A 733 -33.03 -42.71 31.68
C PRO A 733 -34.40 -42.93 31.00
N THR A 734 -35.52 -42.79 31.74
CA THR A 734 -36.87 -42.98 31.19
C THR A 734 -37.73 -41.71 31.25
N ARG A 735 -38.76 -41.63 30.40
CA ARG A 735 -39.74 -40.52 30.44
C ARG A 735 -40.49 -40.44 31.78
N GLU A 736 -40.71 -41.57 32.44
CA GLU A 736 -41.35 -41.63 33.76
C GLU A 736 -40.49 -40.98 34.84
N ASP A 737 -39.16 -41.10 34.74
CA ASP A 737 -38.21 -40.45 35.66
C ASP A 737 -38.26 -38.92 35.53
N VAL A 738 -38.44 -38.42 34.31
CA VAL A 738 -38.56 -36.97 34.05
C VAL A 738 -39.84 -36.42 34.68
N THR A 739 -40.98 -37.09 34.51
CA THR A 739 -42.24 -36.67 35.16
C THR A 739 -42.16 -36.74 36.68
N ARG A 740 -41.50 -37.77 37.23
CA ARG A 740 -41.24 -37.86 38.67
C ARG A 740 -40.38 -36.71 39.18
N ALA A 741 -39.31 -36.36 38.47
CA ALA A 741 -38.46 -35.22 38.82
C ALA A 741 -39.24 -33.90 38.78
N GLN A 742 -40.09 -33.69 37.77
CA GLN A 742 -40.96 -32.51 37.70
C GLN A 742 -41.94 -32.41 38.88
N VAL A 743 -42.57 -33.54 39.26
CA VAL A 743 -43.48 -33.58 40.41
C VAL A 743 -42.74 -33.27 41.72
N LEU A 744 -41.55 -33.84 41.92
CA LEU A 744 -40.74 -33.56 43.11
C LEU A 744 -40.35 -32.08 43.18
N MET A 745 -39.87 -31.53 42.06
CA MET A 745 -39.40 -30.15 41.98
C MET A 745 -40.53 -29.13 42.05
N SER A 746 -41.76 -29.48 41.64
CA SER A 746 -42.95 -28.61 41.78
C SER A 746 -43.35 -28.34 43.24
N ARG A 747 -42.92 -29.21 44.19
CA ARG A 747 -43.20 -29.07 45.62
C ARG A 747 -42.28 -28.06 46.30
N ILE A 748 -41.16 -27.72 45.66
CA ILE A 748 -40.21 -26.74 46.17
C ILE A 748 -40.69 -25.35 45.75
N PRO A 749 -41.03 -24.46 46.70
CA PRO A 749 -41.53 -23.13 46.39
C PRO A 749 -40.48 -22.33 45.60
N GLY A 750 -40.90 -21.81 44.44
CA GLY A 750 -40.04 -21.02 43.55
C GLY A 750 -39.11 -21.84 42.63
N SER A 751 -39.12 -23.18 42.74
CA SER A 751 -38.41 -24.06 41.82
C SER A 751 -38.96 -23.94 40.39
N ARG A 752 -38.07 -23.90 39.41
CA ARG A 752 -38.43 -23.79 37.98
C ARG A 752 -37.66 -24.83 37.17
N LEU A 753 -38.29 -25.36 36.13
CA LEU A 753 -37.59 -26.19 35.15
C LEU A 753 -36.58 -25.32 34.40
N ALA A 754 -35.34 -25.78 34.28
CA ALA A 754 -34.35 -25.13 33.43
C ALA A 754 -34.75 -25.33 31.97
N ASP A 755 -34.59 -24.29 31.16
CA ASP A 755 -35.15 -24.26 29.82
C ASP A 755 -34.40 -25.12 28.79
N ASP A 756 -33.15 -25.49 29.09
CA ASP A 756 -32.26 -26.19 28.16
C ASP A 756 -32.46 -27.71 28.18
N VAL A 757 -32.80 -28.27 29.35
CA VAL A 757 -32.92 -29.71 29.56
C VAL A 757 -34.04 -30.00 30.56
N ALA A 758 -34.97 -30.87 30.16
CA ALA A 758 -36.13 -31.26 30.97
C ALA A 758 -35.79 -31.98 32.30
N THR A 759 -34.52 -32.27 32.55
CA THR A 759 -34.00 -32.94 33.76
C THR A 759 -33.23 -32.01 34.69
N ARG A 760 -33.07 -30.73 34.34
CA ARG A 760 -32.39 -29.72 35.16
C ARG A 760 -33.43 -28.74 35.72
N PHE A 761 -33.29 -28.40 37.00
CA PHE A 761 -34.21 -27.51 37.70
C PHE A 761 -33.44 -26.46 38.49
N GLU A 762 -33.93 -25.22 38.46
CA GLU A 762 -33.39 -24.10 39.23
C GLU A 762 -34.08 -23.98 40.57
N VAL A 763 -33.30 -23.91 41.65
CA VAL A 763 -33.82 -23.80 43.02
C VAL A 763 -33.33 -22.50 43.67
N PRO A 764 -34.27 -21.60 44.05
CA PRO A 764 -33.94 -20.38 44.78
C PRO A 764 -33.64 -20.66 46.26
N VAL A 765 -32.37 -20.90 46.60
CA VAL A 765 -31.91 -21.04 47.99
C VAL A 765 -31.24 -19.74 48.41
N HIS A 766 -31.99 -18.81 48.99
CA HIS A 766 -31.44 -17.53 49.47
C HIS A 766 -31.81 -17.28 50.94
N GLU A 767 -31.04 -16.44 51.62
CA GLU A 767 -31.34 -15.96 52.97
C GLU A 767 -32.64 -15.12 52.93
N GLY A 768 -33.78 -15.81 53.09
CA GLY A 768 -35.13 -15.21 53.00
C GLY A 768 -36.16 -16.04 52.24
N SER A 769 -35.77 -17.05 51.44
CA SER A 769 -36.72 -17.92 50.73
C SER A 769 -37.29 -19.06 51.59
N GLY A 770 -36.90 -19.15 52.86
CA GLY A 770 -37.38 -20.16 53.82
C GLY A 770 -36.86 -21.58 53.58
N LEU A 771 -35.97 -21.77 52.59
CA LEU A 771 -35.44 -23.07 52.18
C LEU A 771 -33.91 -23.04 52.22
N THR A 772 -33.32 -23.88 53.08
CA THR A 772 -31.87 -24.04 53.24
C THR A 772 -31.34 -25.17 52.36
N LEU A 773 -30.04 -25.16 52.04
CA LEU A 773 -29.42 -26.25 51.29
C LEU A 773 -29.60 -27.62 51.97
N ALA A 774 -29.55 -27.66 53.30
CA ALA A 774 -29.80 -28.88 54.08
C ALA A 774 -31.25 -29.39 53.92
N GLN A 775 -32.23 -28.49 53.89
CA GLN A 775 -33.63 -28.85 53.63
C GLN A 775 -33.82 -29.31 52.18
N LEU A 776 -33.12 -28.70 51.22
CA LEU A 776 -33.12 -29.16 49.82
C LEU A 776 -32.62 -30.61 49.73
N PHE A 777 -31.47 -30.92 50.33
CA PHE A 777 -30.96 -32.30 50.37
C PHE A 777 -31.89 -33.26 51.12
N HIS A 778 -32.54 -32.81 52.19
CA HIS A 778 -33.53 -33.64 52.90
C HIS A 778 -34.77 -33.93 52.04
N ILE A 779 -35.27 -32.97 51.26
CA ILE A 779 -36.39 -33.18 50.34
C ILE A 779 -36.00 -34.14 49.22
N LEU A 780 -34.79 -33.98 48.67
CA LEU A 780 -34.26 -34.84 47.61
C LEU A 780 -34.01 -36.29 48.12
N SER A 781 -33.52 -36.46 49.36
CA SER A 781 -33.20 -37.78 49.92
C SER A 781 -34.41 -38.52 50.49
N SER A 782 -35.39 -37.81 51.05
CA SER A 782 -36.55 -38.44 51.70
C SER A 782 -37.61 -38.97 50.72
N GLN A 783 -37.62 -38.48 49.48
CA GLN A 783 -38.69 -38.77 48.52
C GLN A 783 -38.21 -39.16 47.11
N GLY A 784 -36.90 -39.35 46.90
CA GLY A 784 -36.33 -39.63 45.58
C GLY A 784 -35.66 -40.99 45.50
N ASP A 785 -36.33 -41.99 44.93
CA ASP A 785 -35.71 -43.27 44.50
C ASP A 785 -35.01 -43.06 43.13
N PHE A 786 -34.20 -42.01 43.03
CA PHE A 786 -33.40 -41.68 41.83
C PHE A 786 -32.00 -42.29 42.00
N GLN A 787 -31.49 -42.93 40.94
CA GLN A 787 -30.15 -43.54 40.99
C GLN A 787 -29.06 -42.49 41.23
N GLU A 788 -29.13 -41.34 40.56
CA GLU A 788 -28.15 -40.27 40.66
C GLU A 788 -28.80 -38.89 40.45
N TYR A 789 -28.45 -37.92 41.30
CA TYR A 789 -28.76 -36.50 41.12
C TYR A 789 -27.54 -35.65 41.48
N SER A 790 -27.28 -34.56 40.75
CA SER A 790 -26.26 -33.58 41.10
C SER A 790 -26.90 -32.26 41.54
N VAL A 791 -26.38 -31.69 42.62
CA VAL A 791 -26.76 -30.34 43.08
C VAL A 791 -25.53 -29.47 42.91
N GLU A 792 -25.61 -28.53 41.97
CA GLU A 792 -24.51 -27.66 41.60
C GLU A 792 -24.90 -26.20 41.91
N LYS A 793 -23.92 -25.40 42.34
CA LYS A 793 -24.12 -23.95 42.45
C LYS A 793 -24.28 -23.38 41.05
N ALA A 794 -25.21 -22.44 40.86
CA ALA A 794 -25.40 -21.84 39.53
C ALA A 794 -24.10 -21.19 39.04
N THR A 795 -23.78 -21.43 37.78
CA THR A 795 -22.57 -20.91 37.13
C THR A 795 -22.87 -19.60 36.41
N LEU A 796 -21.82 -18.85 36.08
CA LEU A 796 -21.93 -17.64 35.26
C LEU A 796 -22.59 -17.92 33.89
N GLU A 797 -22.42 -19.13 33.36
CA GLU A 797 -23.07 -19.59 32.13
C GLU A 797 -24.59 -19.63 32.26
N SER A 798 -25.10 -20.15 33.38
CA SER A 798 -26.54 -20.21 33.64
C SER A 798 -27.16 -18.80 33.74
N VAL A 799 -26.46 -17.89 34.43
CA VAL A 799 -26.88 -16.49 34.53
C VAL A 799 -26.88 -15.81 33.15
N PHE A 800 -25.84 -16.06 32.35
CA PHE A 800 -25.75 -15.51 31.00
C PHE A 800 -26.93 -15.94 30.12
N LEU A 801 -27.21 -17.25 30.04
CA LEU A 801 -28.31 -17.78 29.23
C LEU A 801 -29.65 -17.19 29.63
N LYS A 802 -29.87 -17.05 30.94
CA LYS A 802 -31.08 -16.42 31.48
C LYS A 802 -31.22 -14.96 31.06
N VAL A 803 -30.18 -14.15 31.24
CA VAL A 803 -30.19 -12.72 30.86
C VAL A 803 -30.42 -12.53 29.36
N ILE A 804 -29.79 -13.35 28.52
CA ILE A 804 -29.97 -13.31 27.06
C ILE A 804 -31.41 -13.67 26.68
N ARG A 805 -31.99 -14.70 27.31
CA ARG A 805 -33.36 -15.17 27.05
C ARG A 805 -34.43 -14.18 27.52
N GLU A 806 -34.31 -13.64 28.72
CA GLU A 806 -35.23 -12.62 29.26
C GLU A 806 -35.27 -11.36 28.39
N ASN A 807 -34.17 -11.05 27.70
CA ASN A 807 -34.07 -9.91 26.78
C ASN A 807 -34.33 -10.29 25.30
N ASN A 808 -34.85 -11.49 25.01
CA ASN A 808 -35.16 -12.00 23.66
C ASN A 808 -34.01 -11.80 22.64
N VAL A 809 -32.77 -12.00 23.08
CA VAL A 809 -31.59 -11.85 22.22
C VAL A 809 -31.45 -13.11 21.36
N MET A 810 -31.72 -13.00 20.06
CA MET A 810 -31.48 -14.06 19.08
C MET A 810 -29.99 -14.07 18.68
N GLU A 811 -29.36 -15.25 18.68
CA GLU A 811 -28.05 -15.41 18.01
C GLU A 811 -28.25 -15.34 16.48
N GLU A 812 -27.48 -14.50 15.80
CA GLU A 812 -27.61 -14.29 14.33
C GLU A 812 -27.38 -15.58 13.51
N ASP A 813 -26.68 -16.58 14.07
CA ASP A 813 -26.35 -17.85 13.41
C ASP A 813 -27.58 -18.75 13.12
N ASN A 814 -28.76 -18.45 13.69
CA ASN A 814 -30.01 -19.20 13.46
C ASN A 814 -30.97 -18.55 12.44
N SER A 815 -30.54 -17.53 11.71
CA SER A 815 -31.36 -16.95 10.64
C SER A 815 -31.20 -17.71 9.30
N PRO A 816 -32.28 -18.24 8.69
CA PRO A 816 -32.16 -18.92 7.41
C PRO A 816 -31.83 -17.90 6.32
N GLY A 817 -30.57 -17.92 5.89
CA GLY A 817 -30.06 -17.49 4.59
C GLY A 817 -30.56 -16.15 4.04
N ARG A 818 -29.89 -15.05 4.41
CA ARG A 818 -29.88 -13.84 3.57
C ARG A 818 -28.46 -13.57 3.09
N ARG A 819 -28.14 -14.04 1.87
CA ARG A 819 -26.93 -13.68 1.13
C ARG A 819 -26.84 -12.15 1.02
N ARG A 820 -25.99 -11.51 1.83
CA ARG A 820 -25.51 -10.15 1.60
C ARG A 820 -24.08 -10.25 1.06
N GLY A 821 -23.89 -9.77 -0.16
CA GLY A 821 -22.59 -9.67 -0.79
C GLY A 821 -21.68 -8.76 0.01
N PHE A 822 -20.53 -9.29 0.42
CA PHE A 822 -19.44 -8.52 1.01
C PHE A 822 -18.93 -7.49 0.00
N ARG A 823 -19.06 -6.20 0.33
CA ARG A 823 -18.15 -5.15 -0.15
C ARG A 823 -17.26 -4.77 1.03
N LEU A 824 -15.98 -5.13 0.92
CA LEU A 824 -14.93 -4.67 1.83
C LEU A 824 -14.77 -3.15 1.73
N TRP A 825 -14.64 -2.49 2.88
CA TRP A 825 -13.90 -1.24 3.07
C TRP A 825 -12.88 -1.47 4.18
#